data_AF-A0A4R6ZW01-F1
#
_entry.id   AF-A0A4R6ZW01-F1
#
_cell.length_a   1.000
_cell.length_b   1.000
_cell.length_c   1.000
_cell.angle_alpha   90.00
_cell.angle_beta   90.00
_cell.angle_gamma   90.00
#
_symmetry.space_group_name_H-M   'P 1'
#
loop_
_entity.id
_entity.type
_entity.pdbx_description
1 polymer ?
#
loop_
_entity_poly.entity_id
_entity_poly.type
_entity_poly.pdbx_seq_one_letter_code
_entity_poly.pdbx_strand_id
1 'polypeptide(L)'
;MSHFIDRLNFFRKAREPFANEHGEVRQESREWENGYRQRWQHDKVVRSTHGVNCTGSCSWKIYVKNGLVTWETQQTDYPRTRPDLPNHEPRGCPRGASYSWYIYSANRLKHPLIRKPLLKLWREALEAKRDPVDAWASIVEDPARAKQYKRARGMGGFVRADWDELNELIAASNVYTAKQFGPDRIIGFSPIPAMSMVSYAAGSRYLSLIGGVCMSFYDWYCDLPPASPMTWGEQTDVPESADWYNSGYIIAWGSNVPQTRTPDAHFFTEVRYKGTKTVSVTPDYAEVSKLTDEWLSATQGTDAALAMAMGHVILKEFHLDKPSAYFTDYVRRYSDMPFLVELEAREDGSYAPGRQMRASDFEASLDQANNPEWKTVAWDETRDQLVVPRGSIGFRWGETGDEVGKWNLEPLDAEGTEIKPLLTLADKHDEVAKVAFPYFGGIAHEHFDHVKSGGASDELLFHSLPAKRLKRADGSDVLAVTVFDLMCANYGIDRGFGEDDGATSYDQVKPYTPAWQEKITGVPAEQATRIAREFADNADKTQGRSMIIVGAGMNHWYHMDMNYRGLINMLVMCGCIGQSGGGWSHYVGQEKLRPQTGWTPLAFGLDWQRPPRHMNSTSFFYNHSSQWRYEKLEIKEILSPLAKAEDYPGSLIDFNVRSERMGWLPSAPQLGTNPLRLAEAAKAAGLSTADYAVDQLKSGKLAFAAEDPDNPQNFPRNMFIWRSNLLGSSGKGHEYMLKYLLGTRHGIQGKDLGEFGGQKPEEVKWHDEAPEGKLDLLVTLDFRMSTTCLYSDVVLPTATWYEKDDLNTSDMHPFIHPLTAATDPAWESRSDWDIYKGIAKAFSKVCVGHLGEETDLVTLPHQHDSPAELAQVEVRDWKKGECEPIPGKTMPALIEVKRNYPETYERFTSIGPLLESIGNGGKGISWNTEKEVDLLGKLNHRKLDGPHKGRPQIDSAVDAAEMILTLAPETNGQVAVKAWGALSKITGRDHTHLAHPKEEEKIRFRDIVAQPRKIISSPTWSGLEDEHVSYNAGYTNVHELIPWRTVSGRQQFYQDHPWMRAFGESLLVYRPPIDTKAAVSLAETKGNGNPEIALNWITPHQKWGIHSTYSDNLLMQTLSRGGPIVWMSEDDARSIGVEDNDWIELYNANGAIAARAVVSQRVKNGMAMMYHAQERILNMPGSEITGTRGGIHNSVTRVCPKPTHMIGGYAQLSYSFNYYGTVGSNRDEFVIVRKMKNIDWLDGEGNDYEQEAVK
;
A
#
# COMPACT_ATOMS: atom_id res chain seq x y z
N MET A 1 62.68 19.24 8.26
CA MET A 1 63.90 18.43 8.51
C MET A 1 64.08 17.47 7.35
N SER A 2 65.31 17.06 7.01
CA SER A 2 65.56 16.17 5.89
C SER A 2 65.45 14.71 6.34
N HIS A 3 64.48 13.95 5.81
CA HIS A 3 64.36 12.50 6.07
C HIS A 3 65.64 11.72 5.70
N PHE A 4 66.43 12.23 4.75
CA PHE A 4 67.73 11.67 4.40
C PHE A 4 68.76 11.86 5.54
N ILE A 5 68.79 13.04 6.16
CA ILE A 5 69.68 13.32 7.31
C ILE A 5 69.24 12.52 8.55
N ASP A 6 67.93 12.33 8.77
CA ASP A 6 67.41 11.51 9.88
C ASP A 6 67.89 10.06 9.80
N ARG A 7 68.00 9.50 8.60
CA ARG A 7 68.53 8.15 8.37
C ARG A 7 70.02 8.02 8.71
N LEU A 8 70.81 9.10 8.62
CA LEU A 8 72.23 9.09 8.99
C LEU A 8 72.44 9.02 10.52
N ASN A 9 71.41 9.32 11.32
CA ASN A 9 71.44 9.21 12.78
C ASN A 9 70.98 7.83 13.29
N PHE A 10 70.86 6.81 12.42
CA PHE A 10 70.27 5.50 12.72
C PHE A 10 70.87 4.81 13.96
N PHE A 11 72.20 4.83 14.10
CA PHE A 11 72.92 4.22 15.24
C PHE A 11 73.18 5.19 16.40
N ARG A 12 72.84 6.48 16.26
CA ARG A 12 73.08 7.51 17.29
C ARG A 12 71.96 7.61 18.33
N LYS A 13 70.77 7.10 18.02
CA LYS A 13 69.64 7.06 18.97
C LYS A 13 69.73 5.78 19.78
N ALA A 14 69.95 5.90 21.10
CA ALA A 14 69.83 4.77 22.02
C ALA A 14 68.40 4.21 21.94
N ARG A 15 68.28 2.89 21.80
CA ARG A 15 67.00 2.19 21.64
C ARG A 15 66.79 1.35 22.88
N GLU A 16 65.63 1.53 23.52
CA GLU A 16 65.29 0.74 24.69
C GLU A 16 64.79 -0.63 24.23
N PRO A 17 65.52 -1.73 24.52
CA PRO A 17 65.01 -3.06 24.26
C PRO A 17 63.89 -3.37 25.23
N PHE A 18 62.89 -4.12 24.78
CA PHE A 18 61.87 -4.70 25.64
C PHE A 18 61.68 -6.17 25.31
N ALA A 19 61.04 -6.91 26.23
CA ALA A 19 60.81 -8.36 26.12
C ALA A 19 62.10 -9.15 25.81
N ASN A 20 63.13 -9.01 26.65
CA ASN A 20 64.43 -9.69 26.49
C ASN A 20 65.09 -9.44 25.13
N GLU A 21 65.16 -8.18 24.72
CA GLU A 21 65.73 -7.76 23.42
C GLU A 21 64.98 -8.29 22.18
N HIS A 22 63.79 -8.90 22.36
CA HIS A 22 62.95 -9.31 21.23
C HIS A 22 62.42 -8.12 20.43
N GLY A 23 62.16 -7.00 21.09
CA GLY A 23 61.71 -5.76 20.47
C GLY A 23 62.52 -4.55 20.92
N GLU A 24 62.41 -3.47 20.15
CA GLU A 24 62.99 -2.17 20.49
C GLU A 24 61.93 -1.06 20.35
N VAL A 25 61.95 -0.08 21.26
CA VAL A 25 61.11 1.11 21.14
C VAL A 25 61.78 2.12 20.19
N ARG A 26 61.06 2.55 19.15
CA ARG A 26 61.55 3.54 18.18
C ARG A 26 60.87 4.90 18.34
N GLN A 27 61.68 5.96 18.45
CA GLN A 27 61.24 7.36 18.37
C GLN A 27 61.62 7.95 17.00
N GLU A 28 60.95 7.44 15.97
CA GLU A 28 61.06 7.88 14.57
C GLU A 28 59.90 8.80 14.19
N SER A 29 60.07 9.60 13.13
CA SER A 29 58.99 10.49 12.65
C SER A 29 57.81 9.66 12.14
N ARG A 30 56.62 9.98 12.65
CA ARG A 30 55.32 9.43 12.21
C ARG A 30 54.49 10.46 11.44
N GLU A 31 55.12 11.50 10.89
CA GLU A 31 54.44 12.58 10.16
C GLU A 31 53.66 12.08 8.93
N TRP A 32 54.07 10.96 8.32
CA TRP A 32 53.36 10.32 7.20
C TRP A 32 51.91 9.97 7.53
N GLU A 33 51.58 9.75 8.82
CA GLU A 33 50.22 9.49 9.28
C GLU A 33 49.27 10.67 9.03
N ASN A 34 49.80 11.88 8.81
CA ASN A 34 48.98 13.04 8.45
C ASN A 34 48.25 12.85 7.12
N GLY A 35 48.71 11.96 6.23
CA GLY A 35 47.97 11.63 5.00
C GLY A 35 46.56 11.09 5.28
N TYR A 36 46.43 10.16 6.23
CA TYR A 36 45.13 9.63 6.64
C TYR A 36 44.31 10.62 7.47
N ARG A 37 44.97 11.37 8.36
CA ARG A 37 44.28 12.41 9.15
C ARG A 37 43.65 13.48 8.26
N GLN A 38 44.37 13.93 7.23
CA GLN A 38 43.90 14.91 6.25
C GLN A 38 42.79 14.36 5.35
N ARG A 39 42.76 13.05 5.08
CA ARG A 39 41.63 12.41 4.40
C ARG A 39 40.34 12.50 5.21
N TRP A 40 40.41 12.24 6.52
CA TRP A 40 39.26 12.24 7.43
C TRP A 40 38.71 13.64 7.75
N GLN A 41 39.59 14.64 7.84
CA GLN A 41 39.19 16.05 8.02
C GLN A 41 38.22 16.49 6.91
N HIS A 42 37.24 17.32 7.26
CA HIS A 42 36.15 17.76 6.39
C HIS A 42 35.79 19.21 6.72
N ASP A 43 35.05 19.86 5.82
CA ASP A 43 34.70 21.28 5.91
C ASP A 43 33.52 21.49 6.86
N LYS A 44 32.49 20.66 6.74
CA LYS A 44 31.27 20.69 7.57
C LYS A 44 30.54 19.34 7.54
N VAL A 45 29.60 19.20 8.48
CA VAL A 45 28.63 18.11 8.53
C VAL A 45 27.23 18.71 8.48
N VAL A 46 26.36 18.13 7.66
CA VAL A 46 24.96 18.56 7.50
C VAL A 46 24.03 17.40 7.84
N ARG A 47 22.88 17.66 8.50
CA ARG A 47 21.87 16.63 8.76
C ARG A 47 20.99 16.43 7.54
N SER A 48 20.88 15.21 7.03
CA SER A 48 19.85 14.87 6.06
C SER A 48 19.35 13.44 6.27
N THR A 49 18.49 12.96 5.39
CA THR A 49 17.97 11.58 5.38
C THR A 49 17.79 11.12 3.93
N HIS A 50 17.11 9.99 3.72
CA HIS A 50 16.93 9.34 2.44
C HIS A 50 15.43 9.30 2.09
N GLY A 51 15.04 9.99 1.03
CA GLY A 51 13.68 9.96 0.48
C GLY A 51 13.40 8.72 -0.35
N VAL A 52 13.49 7.55 0.28
CA VAL A 52 13.29 6.22 -0.32
C VAL A 52 12.37 5.36 0.54
N ASN A 53 11.56 4.52 -0.12
CA ASN A 53 10.53 3.71 0.53
C ASN A 53 11.15 2.49 1.25
N CYS A 54 11.75 2.71 2.42
CA CYS A 54 12.47 1.67 3.17
C CYS A 54 12.00 1.47 4.61
N THR A 55 11.05 2.28 5.08
CA THR A 55 10.65 2.45 6.51
C THR A 55 11.76 2.92 7.45
N GLY A 56 13.01 2.98 6.99
CA GLY A 56 14.14 3.23 7.86
C GLY A 56 14.14 4.61 8.50
N SER A 57 13.73 5.66 7.77
CA SER A 57 13.68 7.05 8.25
C SER A 57 14.93 7.44 9.08
N CYS A 58 16.11 7.09 8.55
CA CYS A 58 17.38 7.24 9.26
C CYS A 58 17.97 8.64 9.02
N SER A 59 18.42 9.33 10.06
CA SER A 59 19.09 10.61 9.99
C SER A 59 20.60 10.39 9.85
N TRP A 60 21.24 11.13 8.94
CA TRP A 60 22.64 10.97 8.58
C TRP A 60 23.42 12.28 8.69
N LYS A 61 24.70 12.14 9.00
CA LYS A 61 25.75 13.16 8.92
C LYS A 61 26.32 13.14 7.51
N ILE A 62 26.07 14.21 6.76
CA ILE A 62 26.55 14.36 5.38
C ILE A 62 27.83 15.16 5.40
N TYR A 63 28.95 14.54 5.01
CA TYR A 63 30.28 15.15 5.08
C TYR A 63 30.59 15.90 3.79
N VAL A 64 30.81 17.20 3.93
CA VAL A 64 31.30 18.05 2.84
C VAL A 64 32.79 18.26 3.03
N LYS A 65 33.58 17.98 1.99
CA LYS A 65 35.03 18.18 1.96
C LYS A 65 35.42 18.71 0.59
N ASN A 66 36.24 19.75 0.56
CA ASN A 66 36.58 20.50 -0.65
C ASN A 66 35.33 21.04 -1.37
N GLY A 67 34.29 21.43 -0.62
CA GLY A 67 33.02 21.91 -1.16
C GLY A 67 32.17 20.84 -1.86
N LEU A 68 32.53 19.57 -1.79
CA LEU A 68 31.79 18.44 -2.38
C LEU A 68 31.29 17.51 -1.29
N VAL A 69 30.14 16.88 -1.50
CA VAL A 69 29.72 15.76 -0.66
C VAL A 69 30.66 14.58 -0.90
N THR A 70 31.16 13.95 0.16
CA THR A 70 32.18 12.89 0.04
C THR A 70 31.77 11.55 0.61
N TRP A 71 31.16 11.53 1.79
CA TRP A 71 30.60 10.34 2.42
C TRP A 71 29.54 10.72 3.47
N GLU A 72 28.89 9.72 4.04
CA GLU A 72 27.91 9.84 5.09
C GLU A 72 28.19 8.86 6.24
N THR A 73 27.84 9.24 7.45
CA THR A 73 27.72 8.31 8.60
C THR A 73 26.41 8.59 9.31
N GLN A 74 25.88 7.64 10.07
CA GLN A 74 24.62 7.88 10.77
C GLN A 74 24.73 9.01 11.81
N GLN A 75 23.61 9.69 12.04
CA GLN A 75 23.40 10.46 13.26
C GLN A 75 23.08 9.50 14.40
N THR A 76 23.46 9.88 15.62
CA THR A 76 23.27 9.06 16.83
C THR A 76 22.60 9.84 17.95
N ASP A 77 21.97 10.97 17.59
CA ASP A 77 21.44 11.95 18.53
C ASP A 77 19.91 12.01 18.54
N TYR A 78 19.25 10.94 18.10
CA TYR A 78 17.83 10.75 18.35
C TYR A 78 17.51 10.97 19.83
N PRO A 79 16.37 11.60 20.18
CA PRO A 79 15.88 11.59 21.55
C PRO A 79 15.88 10.16 22.08
N ARG A 80 16.52 9.96 23.24
CA ARG A 80 16.67 8.64 23.84
C ARG A 80 15.31 8.07 24.20
N THR A 81 15.19 6.76 24.10
CA THR A 81 14.04 6.02 24.63
C THR A 81 14.11 5.98 26.16
N ARG A 82 13.08 5.40 26.79
CA ARG A 82 13.08 5.13 28.23
C ARG A 82 14.30 4.28 28.65
N PRO A 83 14.75 4.36 29.91
CA PRO A 83 15.91 3.60 30.38
C PRO A 83 15.80 2.07 30.24
N ASP A 84 14.58 1.51 30.21
CA ASP A 84 14.31 0.09 30.05
C ASP A 84 14.31 -0.39 28.58
N LEU A 85 14.42 0.54 27.62
CA LEU A 85 14.45 0.28 26.20
C LEU A 85 15.84 0.59 25.60
N PRO A 86 16.32 -0.20 24.63
CA PRO A 86 17.47 0.21 23.84
C PRO A 86 17.10 1.45 23.01
N ASN A 87 18.08 2.31 22.74
CA ASN A 87 17.88 3.49 21.91
C ASN A 87 17.85 3.10 20.43
N HIS A 88 17.31 3.99 19.59
CA HIS A 88 17.28 3.78 18.14
C HIS A 88 18.64 3.92 17.45
N GLU A 89 19.62 4.59 18.06
CA GLU A 89 20.91 4.81 17.43
C GLU A 89 21.67 3.50 17.19
N PRO A 90 22.43 3.35 16.09
CA PRO A 90 22.67 4.35 15.05
C PRO A 90 21.66 4.32 13.89
N ARG A 91 20.71 3.38 13.86
CA ARG A 91 19.92 3.04 12.66
C ARG A 91 20.84 2.83 11.44
N GLY A 92 20.36 3.20 10.25
CA GLY A 92 21.09 3.09 8.98
C GLY A 92 21.05 1.70 8.37
N CYS A 93 21.54 1.59 7.13
CA CYS A 93 21.61 0.34 6.39
C CYS A 93 22.70 0.46 5.29
N PRO A 94 23.17 -0.67 4.71
CA PRO A 94 24.22 -0.63 3.70
C PRO A 94 23.83 0.15 2.43
N ARG A 95 22.53 0.17 2.08
CA ARG A 95 22.03 0.97 0.96
C ARG A 95 22.24 2.46 1.24
N GLY A 96 21.72 2.94 2.37
CA GLY A 96 21.83 4.33 2.79
C GLY A 96 23.28 4.81 2.93
N ALA A 97 24.18 3.95 3.38
CA ALA A 97 25.61 4.25 3.48
C ALA A 97 26.33 4.41 2.12
N SER A 98 25.66 4.09 1.01
CA SER A 98 26.22 4.17 -0.34
C SER A 98 25.67 5.34 -1.15
N TYR A 99 24.78 6.17 -0.59
CA TYR A 99 24.00 7.14 -1.36
C TYR A 99 24.87 8.26 -1.95
N SER A 100 25.89 8.71 -1.22
CA SER A 100 26.84 9.73 -1.69
C SER A 100 27.46 9.43 -3.07
N TRP A 101 27.54 8.14 -3.45
CA TRP A 101 27.99 7.72 -4.78
C TRP A 101 27.21 8.41 -5.91
N TYR A 102 25.88 8.56 -5.78
CA TYR A 102 25.03 9.07 -6.86
C TYR A 102 25.37 10.49 -7.28
N ILE A 103 25.79 11.32 -6.33
CA ILE A 103 25.87 12.78 -6.51
C ILE A 103 26.73 13.14 -7.71
N TYR A 104 27.85 12.43 -7.89
CA TYR A 104 28.77 12.64 -9.02
C TYR A 104 29.02 11.38 -9.86
N SER A 105 28.17 10.37 -9.73
CA SER A 105 28.27 9.11 -10.48
C SER A 105 28.14 9.32 -11.99
N ALA A 106 28.55 8.29 -12.74
CA ALA A 106 28.37 8.25 -14.19
C ALA A 106 26.89 8.23 -14.61
N ASN A 107 25.97 7.79 -13.73
CA ASN A 107 24.54 7.68 -14.02
C ASN A 107 23.71 8.88 -13.56
N ARG A 108 24.34 9.93 -13.00
CA ARG A 108 23.68 11.15 -12.53
C ARG A 108 23.04 11.91 -13.69
N LEU A 109 21.76 12.25 -13.54
CA LEU A 109 21.06 13.19 -14.43
C LEU A 109 21.48 14.63 -14.12
N LYS A 110 21.99 15.33 -15.14
CA LYS A 110 22.63 16.65 -15.01
C LYS A 110 21.83 17.79 -15.63
N HIS A 111 21.07 17.48 -16.68
CA HIS A 111 20.38 18.43 -17.54
C HIS A 111 18.97 17.93 -17.86
N PRO A 112 18.01 18.81 -18.16
CA PRO A 112 16.75 18.40 -18.76
C PRO A 112 17.03 17.74 -20.12
N LEU A 113 16.45 16.55 -20.31
CA LEU A 113 16.61 15.74 -21.51
C LEU A 113 15.26 15.50 -22.17
N ILE A 114 15.28 15.43 -23.50
CA ILE A 114 14.11 15.13 -24.32
C ILE A 114 14.50 14.18 -25.45
N ARG A 115 13.56 13.32 -25.86
CA ARG A 115 13.72 12.45 -27.02
C ARG A 115 13.95 13.29 -28.28
N LYS A 116 15.06 13.08 -28.99
CA LYS A 116 15.43 13.87 -30.19
C LYS A 116 14.31 13.98 -31.25
N PRO A 117 13.61 12.89 -31.64
CA PRO A 117 12.44 12.97 -32.50
C PRO A 117 11.36 13.96 -32.03
N LEU A 118 11.05 13.97 -30.73
CA LEU A 118 10.02 14.86 -30.19
C LEU A 118 10.49 16.32 -30.21
N LEU A 119 11.72 16.60 -29.79
CA LEU A 119 12.27 17.95 -29.81
C LEU A 119 12.31 18.55 -31.23
N LYS A 120 12.65 17.72 -32.22
CA LYS A 120 12.63 18.14 -33.63
C LYS A 120 11.22 18.56 -34.06
N LEU A 121 10.22 17.70 -33.82
CA LEU A 121 8.83 17.98 -34.15
C LEU A 121 8.31 19.22 -33.41
N TRP A 122 8.69 19.38 -32.14
CA TRP A 122 8.32 20.53 -31.32
C TRP A 122 8.81 21.86 -31.91
N ARG A 123 10.11 21.95 -32.23
CA ARG A 123 10.69 23.17 -32.79
C ARG A 123 10.13 23.49 -34.19
N GLU A 124 9.96 22.48 -35.04
CA GLU A 124 9.32 22.65 -36.36
C GLU A 124 7.86 23.13 -36.22
N ALA A 125 7.13 22.64 -35.22
CA ALA A 125 5.76 23.08 -34.95
C ALA A 125 5.71 24.53 -34.46
N LEU A 126 6.63 24.95 -33.58
CA LEU A 126 6.71 26.33 -33.08
C LEU A 126 7.08 27.34 -34.17
N GLU A 127 7.88 26.94 -35.17
CA GLU A 127 8.14 27.79 -36.35
C GLU A 127 6.87 28.06 -37.16
N ALA A 128 5.97 27.08 -37.23
CA ALA A 128 4.72 27.17 -37.98
C ALA A 128 3.56 27.76 -37.17
N LYS A 129 3.57 27.60 -35.84
CA LYS A 129 2.51 27.99 -34.90
C LYS A 129 3.10 28.83 -33.78
N ARG A 130 2.69 30.08 -33.69
CA ARG A 130 3.15 31.01 -32.64
C ARG A 130 2.64 30.61 -31.24
N ASP A 131 1.48 29.96 -31.17
CA ASP A 131 0.91 29.46 -29.94
C ASP A 131 1.46 28.05 -29.64
N PRO A 132 2.09 27.81 -28.47
CA PRO A 132 2.66 26.52 -28.12
C PRO A 132 1.60 25.41 -27.96
N VAL A 133 0.35 25.74 -27.61
CA VAL A 133 -0.75 24.75 -27.52
C VAL A 133 -1.16 24.27 -28.91
N ASP A 134 -1.26 25.18 -29.87
CA ASP A 134 -1.53 24.84 -31.27
C ASP A 134 -0.35 24.10 -31.91
N ALA A 135 0.89 24.44 -31.52
CA ALA A 135 2.08 23.70 -31.93
C ALA A 135 2.01 22.24 -31.45
N TRP A 136 1.67 22.02 -30.17
CA TRP A 136 1.48 20.67 -29.63
C TRP A 136 0.35 19.91 -30.34
N ALA A 137 -0.80 20.55 -30.54
CA ALA A 137 -1.93 19.98 -31.28
C ALA A 137 -1.50 19.45 -32.66
N SER A 138 -0.69 20.22 -33.40
CA SER A 138 -0.18 19.82 -34.73
C SER A 138 0.75 18.61 -34.75
N ILE A 139 1.20 18.14 -33.58
CA ILE A 139 2.02 16.94 -33.40
C ILE A 139 1.15 15.76 -33.00
N VAL A 140 0.32 15.91 -31.97
CA VAL A 140 -0.45 14.80 -31.40
C VAL A 140 -1.70 14.43 -32.19
N GLU A 141 -2.27 15.37 -32.95
CA GLU A 141 -3.41 15.11 -33.84
C GLU A 141 -3.00 14.44 -35.16
N ASP A 142 -1.70 14.43 -35.48
CA ASP A 142 -1.14 13.68 -36.61
C ASP A 142 -0.65 12.31 -36.13
N PRO A 143 -1.33 11.19 -36.49
CA PRO A 143 -0.96 9.87 -36.03
C PRO A 143 0.45 9.43 -36.46
N ALA A 144 0.95 9.92 -37.61
CA ALA A 144 2.29 9.57 -38.08
C ALA A 144 3.36 10.27 -37.24
N ARG A 145 3.17 11.56 -36.92
CA ARG A 145 4.07 12.32 -36.04
C ARG A 145 4.05 11.79 -34.61
N ALA A 146 2.86 11.53 -34.06
CA ALA A 146 2.72 10.96 -32.72
C ALA A 146 3.45 9.61 -32.61
N LYS A 147 3.24 8.72 -33.59
CA LYS A 147 3.89 7.41 -33.65
C LYS A 147 5.42 7.50 -33.79
N GLN A 148 5.93 8.54 -34.47
CA GLN A 148 7.36 8.73 -34.70
C GLN A 148 8.15 8.83 -33.39
N TYR A 149 7.71 9.65 -32.42
CA TYR A 149 8.44 9.79 -31.16
C TYR A 149 8.05 8.72 -30.14
N LYS A 150 6.78 8.28 -30.10
CA LYS A 150 6.33 7.22 -29.17
C LYS A 150 7.09 5.91 -29.37
N ARG A 151 7.35 5.50 -30.62
CA ARG A 151 8.16 4.31 -30.94
C ARG A 151 9.64 4.44 -30.59
N ALA A 152 10.14 5.66 -30.34
CA ALA A 152 11.53 5.89 -29.95
C ALA A 152 11.76 5.79 -28.42
N ARG A 153 10.69 5.66 -27.62
CA ARG A 153 10.78 5.39 -26.18
C ARG A 153 11.55 4.09 -25.94
N GLY A 154 12.52 4.12 -25.02
CA GLY A 154 13.37 2.97 -24.69
C GLY A 154 14.53 2.68 -25.66
N MET A 155 14.65 3.42 -26.77
CA MET A 155 15.62 3.15 -27.85
C MET A 155 16.80 4.16 -27.89
N GLY A 156 17.08 4.84 -26.78
CA GLY A 156 18.10 5.91 -26.71
C GLY A 156 17.70 7.20 -27.44
N GLY A 157 18.69 8.00 -27.85
CA GLY A 157 18.44 9.25 -28.60
C GLY A 157 17.95 10.44 -27.76
N PHE A 158 18.26 10.48 -26.47
CA PHE A 158 18.08 11.67 -25.64
C PHE A 158 19.06 12.77 -26.04
N VAL A 159 18.59 14.01 -25.99
CA VAL A 159 19.40 15.22 -26.18
C VAL A 159 19.13 16.21 -25.06
N ARG A 160 20.14 17.00 -24.71
CA ARG A 160 20.00 18.11 -23.75
C ARG A 160 19.07 19.18 -24.31
N ALA A 161 18.16 19.67 -23.48
CA ALA A 161 17.34 20.85 -23.72
C ALA A 161 17.53 21.85 -22.55
N ASP A 162 16.77 22.94 -22.57
CA ASP A 162 16.71 23.92 -21.49
C ASP A 162 15.40 23.82 -20.70
N TRP A 163 15.40 24.34 -19.47
CA TRP A 163 14.25 24.29 -18.57
C TRP A 163 13.04 25.06 -19.10
N ASP A 164 13.24 26.18 -19.78
CA ASP A 164 12.14 27.04 -20.22
C ASP A 164 11.41 26.41 -21.42
N GLU A 165 12.16 25.87 -22.40
CA GLU A 165 11.62 25.11 -23.53
C GLU A 165 10.82 23.88 -23.07
N LEU A 166 11.34 23.10 -22.12
CA LEU A 166 10.61 21.92 -21.64
C LEU A 166 9.42 22.29 -20.74
N ASN A 167 9.51 23.33 -19.92
CA ASN A 167 8.36 23.81 -19.15
C ASN A 167 7.23 24.30 -20.08
N GLU A 168 7.55 24.99 -21.18
CA GLU A 168 6.57 25.43 -22.17
C GLU A 168 5.92 24.25 -22.90
N LEU A 169 6.71 23.26 -23.35
CA LEU A 169 6.18 22.04 -23.98
C LEU A 169 5.24 21.27 -23.04
N ILE A 170 5.67 21.05 -21.80
CA ILE A 170 4.87 20.34 -20.79
C ILE A 170 3.58 21.10 -20.50
N ALA A 171 3.68 22.42 -20.29
CA ALA A 171 2.53 23.27 -20.05
C ALA A 171 1.54 23.23 -21.23
N ALA A 172 2.03 23.35 -22.46
CA ALA A 172 1.21 23.31 -23.67
C ALA A 172 0.49 21.98 -23.83
N SER A 173 1.20 20.87 -23.59
CA SER A 173 0.62 19.54 -23.60
C SER A 173 -0.51 19.38 -22.57
N ASN A 174 -0.29 19.86 -21.34
CA ASN A 174 -1.31 19.81 -20.29
C ASN A 174 -2.53 20.69 -20.62
N VAL A 175 -2.33 21.92 -21.11
CA VAL A 175 -3.42 22.82 -21.50
C VAL A 175 -4.24 22.21 -22.63
N TYR A 176 -3.58 21.66 -23.66
CA TYR A 176 -4.24 20.96 -24.76
C TYR A 176 -5.07 19.79 -24.23
N THR A 177 -4.48 18.91 -23.43
CA THR A 177 -5.16 17.72 -22.90
C THR A 177 -6.38 18.10 -22.05
N ALA A 178 -6.24 19.07 -21.13
CA ALA A 178 -7.35 19.54 -20.31
C ALA A 178 -8.47 20.18 -21.13
N LYS A 179 -8.13 20.99 -22.14
CA LYS A 179 -9.09 21.68 -23.01
C LYS A 179 -9.87 20.73 -23.92
N GLN A 180 -9.19 19.75 -24.50
CA GLN A 180 -9.77 18.85 -25.50
C GLN A 180 -10.47 17.66 -24.86
N PHE A 181 -9.82 16.97 -23.93
CA PHE A 181 -10.29 15.68 -23.38
C PHE A 181 -10.80 15.79 -21.95
N GLY A 182 -10.21 16.69 -21.16
CA GLY A 182 -10.54 16.88 -19.75
C GLY A 182 -9.31 16.84 -18.87
N PRO A 183 -9.33 17.53 -17.72
CA PRO A 183 -8.18 17.61 -16.82
C PRO A 183 -7.81 16.24 -16.22
N ASP A 184 -8.76 15.32 -16.12
CA ASP A 184 -8.58 13.94 -15.63
C ASP A 184 -7.88 12.98 -16.61
N ARG A 185 -7.45 13.48 -17.78
CA ARG A 185 -6.52 12.78 -18.70
C ARG A 185 -5.05 13.14 -18.44
N ILE A 186 -4.79 13.96 -17.42
CA ILE A 186 -3.46 14.31 -16.91
C ILE A 186 -3.24 13.60 -15.57
N ILE A 187 -2.26 12.71 -15.53
CA ILE A 187 -2.05 11.74 -14.46
C ILE A 187 -0.70 11.99 -13.78
N GLY A 188 -0.65 11.84 -12.46
CA GLY A 188 0.60 11.82 -11.72
C GLY A 188 0.75 10.58 -10.86
N PHE A 189 1.85 9.86 -11.05
CA PHE A 189 2.25 8.75 -10.19
C PHE A 189 3.46 9.13 -9.33
N SER A 190 3.22 9.25 -8.02
CA SER A 190 4.28 9.37 -7.01
C SER A 190 3.85 8.64 -5.74
N PRO A 191 4.68 7.75 -5.19
CA PRO A 191 4.30 6.92 -4.05
C PRO A 191 4.77 7.52 -2.72
N ILE A 192 4.21 7.06 -1.61
CA ILE A 192 4.83 7.12 -0.28
C ILE A 192 5.27 8.55 0.12
N PRO A 193 4.35 9.42 0.54
CA PRO A 193 4.69 10.80 0.88
C PRO A 193 5.56 10.89 2.15
N ALA A 194 5.48 9.93 3.07
CA ALA A 194 6.19 9.98 4.35
C ALA A 194 7.73 10.01 4.22
N MET A 195 8.30 9.56 3.09
CA MET A 195 9.76 9.59 2.88
C MET A 195 10.29 10.97 2.46
N SER A 196 9.44 11.84 1.90
CA SER A 196 9.80 13.19 1.45
C SER A 196 8.51 13.97 1.12
N MET A 197 7.91 14.55 2.14
CA MET A 197 6.52 15.03 2.15
C MET A 197 6.25 16.15 1.14
N VAL A 198 7.14 17.15 1.08
CA VAL A 198 7.06 18.31 0.18
C VAL A 198 7.37 17.91 -1.25
N SER A 199 8.33 17.00 -1.46
CA SER A 199 8.66 16.47 -2.78
C SER A 199 7.49 15.68 -3.39
N TYR A 200 6.72 14.95 -2.58
CA TYR A 200 5.45 14.39 -3.05
C TYR A 200 4.47 15.52 -3.37
N ALA A 201 4.26 16.43 -2.40
CA ALA A 201 3.26 17.49 -2.48
C ALA A 201 3.44 18.39 -3.71
N ALA A 202 4.66 18.58 -4.18
CA ALA A 202 4.99 19.39 -5.35
C ALA A 202 4.14 19.00 -6.58
N GLY A 203 4.19 17.73 -7.00
CA GLY A 203 3.47 17.28 -8.18
C GLY A 203 1.97 17.13 -7.93
N SER A 204 1.59 16.59 -6.78
CA SER A 204 0.18 16.39 -6.45
C SER A 204 -0.57 17.71 -6.28
N ARG A 205 0.07 18.77 -5.74
CA ARG A 205 -0.54 20.10 -5.59
C ARG A 205 -0.79 20.73 -6.94
N TYR A 206 0.18 20.66 -7.85
CA TYR A 206 0.00 21.11 -9.23
C TYR A 206 -1.17 20.39 -9.89
N LEU A 207 -1.20 19.06 -9.85
CA LEU A 207 -2.24 18.25 -10.46
C LEU A 207 -3.61 18.56 -9.88
N SER A 208 -3.77 18.59 -8.57
CA SER A 208 -5.05 18.85 -7.93
C SER A 208 -5.62 20.24 -8.25
N LEU A 209 -4.77 21.27 -8.37
CA LEU A 209 -5.19 22.62 -8.75
C LEU A 209 -5.73 22.68 -10.18
N ILE A 210 -5.12 21.95 -11.11
CA ILE A 210 -5.57 21.88 -12.51
C ILE A 210 -6.64 20.80 -12.75
N GLY A 211 -6.97 19.99 -11.74
CA GLY A 211 -7.94 18.89 -11.85
C GLY A 211 -7.39 17.58 -12.39
N GLY A 212 -6.07 17.43 -12.47
CA GLY A 212 -5.38 16.18 -12.78
C GLY A 212 -5.54 15.13 -11.69
N VAL A 213 -5.18 13.89 -12.02
CA VAL A 213 -5.39 12.71 -11.18
C VAL A 213 -4.14 12.38 -10.36
N CYS A 214 -4.32 12.25 -9.05
CA CYS A 214 -3.31 11.73 -8.13
C CYS A 214 -3.50 10.23 -7.93
N MET A 215 -2.54 9.45 -8.38
CA MET A 215 -2.55 7.99 -8.34
C MET A 215 -2.14 7.44 -6.97
N SER A 216 -2.84 6.42 -6.48
CA SER A 216 -2.51 5.74 -5.22
C SER A 216 -1.25 4.88 -5.38
N PHE A 217 -0.75 4.36 -4.27
CA PHE A 217 0.46 3.54 -4.27
C PHE A 217 0.38 2.36 -3.30
N TYR A 218 -0.32 2.48 -2.17
CA TYR A 218 -0.24 1.47 -1.10
C TYR A 218 -0.94 0.17 -1.51
N ASP A 219 -2.14 0.30 -2.07
CA ASP A 219 -2.89 -0.77 -2.73
C ASP A 219 -2.12 -1.34 -3.94
N TRP A 220 -1.64 -0.47 -4.82
CA TRP A 220 -0.90 -0.86 -6.03
C TRP A 220 0.38 -1.62 -5.76
N TYR A 221 1.10 -1.25 -4.69
CA TYR A 221 2.32 -1.93 -4.30
C TYR A 221 2.05 -3.28 -3.67
N CYS A 222 0.79 -3.55 -3.31
CA CYS A 222 0.39 -4.67 -2.49
C CYS A 222 0.91 -4.55 -1.05
N ASP A 223 1.15 -3.31 -0.62
CA ASP A 223 1.58 -2.97 0.73
C ASP A 223 0.36 -2.78 1.65
N LEU A 224 -0.78 -2.31 1.10
CA LEU A 224 -2.07 -2.35 1.79
C LEU A 224 -2.43 -3.80 2.13
N PRO A 225 -2.75 -4.11 3.39
CA PRO A 225 -3.40 -5.35 3.76
C PRO A 225 -4.92 -5.11 3.85
N PRO A 226 -5.76 -5.49 2.87
CA PRO A 226 -7.21 -5.25 2.91
C PRO A 226 -7.91 -5.80 4.16
N ALA A 227 -7.30 -6.80 4.81
CA ALA A 227 -7.71 -7.30 6.12
C ALA A 227 -7.72 -6.23 7.24
N SER A 228 -6.86 -5.21 7.17
CA SER A 228 -6.84 -4.12 8.16
C SER A 228 -8.11 -3.24 8.06
N PRO A 229 -8.48 -2.71 6.87
CA PRO A 229 -9.78 -2.07 6.68
C PRO A 229 -10.95 -2.98 7.06
N MET A 230 -10.95 -4.25 6.63
CA MET A 230 -12.00 -5.21 6.96
C MET A 230 -12.19 -5.37 8.48
N THR A 231 -11.10 -5.53 9.26
CA THR A 231 -11.20 -5.82 10.70
C THR A 231 -11.32 -4.58 11.57
N TRP A 232 -10.69 -3.46 11.20
CA TRP A 232 -10.53 -2.31 12.09
C TRP A 232 -11.06 -0.99 11.53
N GLY A 233 -11.43 -0.96 10.26
CA GLY A 233 -11.69 0.27 9.54
C GLY A 233 -10.49 1.21 9.56
N GLU A 234 -9.28 0.67 9.40
CA GLU A 234 -8.02 1.41 9.37
C GLU A 234 -7.20 1.00 8.15
N GLN A 235 -6.56 1.96 7.46
CA GLN A 235 -5.68 1.67 6.33
C GLN A 235 -4.54 0.76 6.77
N THR A 236 -3.76 1.26 7.72
CA THR A 236 -2.72 0.56 8.46
C THR A 236 -2.37 1.42 9.67
N ASP A 237 -2.25 0.79 10.82
CA ASP A 237 -1.63 1.39 11.99
C ASP A 237 -0.96 0.26 12.78
N VAL A 238 0.30 0.45 13.14
CA VAL A 238 1.13 -0.60 13.72
C VAL A 238 1.97 -0.09 14.89
N PRO A 239 2.38 -0.97 15.82
CA PRO A 239 3.33 -0.62 16.87
C PRO A 239 4.68 -0.12 16.29
N GLU A 240 5.38 0.75 17.03
CA GLU A 240 6.75 1.13 16.68
C GLU A 240 7.74 -0.03 16.94
N SER A 241 8.95 0.00 16.37
CA SER A 241 9.92 -1.08 16.59
C SER A 241 10.39 -1.17 18.05
N ALA A 242 10.40 -0.04 18.77
CA ALA A 242 10.73 -0.03 20.19
C ALA A 242 9.72 -0.84 21.02
N ASP A 243 8.48 -0.98 20.54
CA ASP A 243 7.45 -1.78 21.23
C ASP A 243 7.68 -3.29 21.09
N TRP A 244 8.47 -3.75 20.10
CA TRP A 244 8.89 -5.15 20.02
C TRP A 244 9.62 -5.58 21.29
N TYR A 245 10.36 -4.65 21.91
CA TYR A 245 11.12 -4.90 23.14
C TYR A 245 10.23 -5.10 24.39
N ASN A 246 8.95 -4.73 24.30
CA ASN A 246 7.96 -4.93 25.35
C ASN A 246 7.29 -6.31 25.25
N SER A 247 7.43 -6.99 24.12
CA SER A 247 6.81 -8.29 23.86
C SER A 247 7.46 -9.43 24.65
N GLY A 248 6.65 -10.39 25.09
CA GLY A 248 7.09 -11.65 25.71
C GLY A 248 7.24 -12.80 24.71
N TYR A 249 6.61 -12.71 23.53
CA TYR A 249 6.68 -13.73 22.49
C TYR A 249 6.48 -13.10 21.11
N ILE A 250 7.41 -13.33 20.17
CA ILE A 250 7.33 -12.75 18.82
C ILE A 250 7.39 -13.84 17.75
N ILE A 251 6.45 -13.81 16.81
CA ILE A 251 6.53 -14.57 15.56
C ILE A 251 6.85 -13.60 14.42
N ALA A 252 7.95 -13.82 13.71
CA ALA A 252 8.28 -13.14 12.46
C ALA A 252 7.80 -13.98 11.28
N TRP A 253 6.64 -13.62 10.73
CA TRP A 253 5.92 -14.41 9.72
C TRP A 253 5.96 -13.73 8.36
N GLY A 254 6.67 -14.32 7.38
CA GLY A 254 6.82 -13.70 6.05
C GLY A 254 7.47 -12.31 6.08
N SER A 255 8.24 -12.01 7.13
CA SER A 255 8.93 -10.72 7.32
C SER A 255 10.42 -10.94 7.57
N ASN A 256 11.25 -10.58 6.60
CA ASN A 256 12.70 -10.77 6.68
C ASN A 256 13.40 -9.61 7.41
N VAL A 257 13.13 -9.49 8.71
CA VAL A 257 13.51 -8.36 9.58
C VAL A 257 14.95 -7.83 9.35
N PRO A 258 16.03 -8.62 9.40
CA PRO A 258 17.39 -8.09 9.24
C PRO A 258 17.68 -7.48 7.86
N GLN A 259 17.02 -7.99 6.81
CA GLN A 259 17.23 -7.53 5.44
C GLN A 259 16.38 -6.30 5.11
N THR A 260 15.10 -6.35 5.47
CA THR A 260 14.09 -5.36 5.02
C THR A 260 13.74 -4.34 6.09
N ARG A 261 14.04 -4.61 7.38
CA ARG A 261 13.91 -3.71 8.54
C ARG A 261 15.28 -3.56 9.25
N THR A 262 16.35 -3.51 8.46
CA THR A 262 17.75 -3.44 8.96
C THR A 262 17.97 -2.46 10.12
N PRO A 263 17.52 -1.19 10.07
CA PRO A 263 17.79 -0.24 11.16
C PRO A 263 17.04 -0.55 12.46
N ASP A 264 16.02 -1.40 12.43
CA ASP A 264 15.17 -1.74 13.57
C ASP A 264 15.42 -3.16 14.09
N ALA A 265 16.18 -3.97 13.35
CA ALA A 265 16.45 -5.37 13.69
C ALA A 265 17.14 -5.54 15.06
N HIS A 266 17.82 -4.52 15.57
CA HIS A 266 18.44 -4.58 16.89
C HIS A 266 17.40 -4.79 18.01
N PHE A 267 16.23 -4.14 17.95
CA PHE A 267 15.14 -4.36 18.92
C PHE A 267 14.70 -5.83 18.96
N PHE A 268 14.60 -6.47 17.79
CA PHE A 268 14.26 -7.90 17.67
C PHE A 268 15.36 -8.80 18.25
N THR A 269 16.63 -8.47 18.03
CA THR A 269 17.74 -9.28 18.55
C THR A 269 17.97 -9.08 20.05
N GLU A 270 17.79 -7.86 20.55
CA GLU A 270 18.10 -7.48 21.92
C GLU A 270 16.98 -7.91 22.87
N VAL A 271 15.71 -7.91 22.42
CA VAL A 271 14.60 -8.39 23.27
C VAL A 271 14.75 -9.87 23.63
N ARG A 272 15.44 -10.65 22.81
CA ARG A 272 15.78 -12.05 23.14
C ARG A 272 16.62 -12.15 24.41
N TYR A 273 17.49 -11.17 24.70
CA TYR A 273 18.24 -11.12 25.95
C TYR A 273 17.37 -10.79 27.17
N LYS A 274 16.18 -10.21 26.95
CA LYS A 274 15.14 -10.01 27.97
C LYS A 274 14.33 -11.29 28.23
N GLY A 275 14.61 -12.39 27.51
CA GLY A 275 13.96 -13.69 27.67
C GLY A 275 12.81 -13.95 26.68
N THR A 276 12.57 -13.05 25.73
CA THR A 276 11.51 -13.20 24.73
C THR A 276 11.87 -14.28 23.71
N LYS A 277 11.00 -15.28 23.55
CA LYS A 277 11.12 -16.30 22.50
C LYS A 277 10.73 -15.70 21.16
N THR A 278 11.47 -16.09 20.13
CA THR A 278 11.29 -15.64 18.75
C THR A 278 11.16 -16.82 17.79
N VAL A 279 10.17 -16.79 16.90
CA VAL A 279 9.91 -17.84 15.89
C VAL A 279 9.90 -17.21 14.50
N SER A 280 10.52 -17.85 13.51
CA SER A 280 10.39 -17.44 12.10
C SER A 280 9.50 -18.42 11.34
N VAL A 281 8.61 -17.88 10.50
CA VAL A 281 7.82 -18.66 9.55
C VAL A 281 8.12 -18.14 8.16
N THR A 282 8.97 -18.89 7.45
CA THR A 282 9.43 -18.58 6.09
C THR A 282 9.67 -19.90 5.34
N PRO A 283 9.28 -20.00 4.05
CA PRO A 283 9.48 -21.23 3.29
C PRO A 283 10.97 -21.54 3.08
N ASP A 284 11.78 -20.52 2.83
CA ASP A 284 13.24 -20.59 2.73
C ASP A 284 13.91 -20.35 4.09
N TYR A 285 15.19 -20.74 4.21
CA TYR A 285 16.02 -20.34 5.35
C TYR A 285 16.48 -18.88 5.18
N ALA A 286 15.56 -17.96 5.41
CA ALA A 286 15.75 -16.53 5.26
C ALA A 286 16.68 -15.96 6.35
N GLU A 287 17.15 -14.71 6.19
CA GLU A 287 18.05 -14.10 7.16
C GLU A 287 17.41 -13.97 8.57
N VAL A 288 16.08 -13.78 8.65
CA VAL A 288 15.36 -13.75 9.93
C VAL A 288 15.46 -15.08 10.68
N SER A 289 15.50 -16.22 9.98
CA SER A 289 15.61 -17.55 10.61
C SER A 289 16.91 -17.73 11.40
N LYS A 290 17.96 -17.00 11.02
CA LYS A 290 19.23 -16.95 11.77
C LYS A 290 19.10 -16.23 13.13
N LEU A 291 18.06 -15.42 13.31
CA LEU A 291 17.82 -14.60 14.52
C LEU A 291 16.77 -15.20 15.45
N THR A 292 16.11 -16.29 15.07
CA THR A 292 15.01 -16.89 15.83
C THR A 292 15.43 -18.16 16.56
N ASP A 293 14.66 -18.52 17.58
CA ASP A 293 14.87 -19.73 18.38
C ASP A 293 14.26 -20.97 17.71
N GLU A 294 13.32 -20.77 16.78
CA GLU A 294 12.66 -21.81 16.00
C GLU A 294 12.34 -21.33 14.58
N TRP A 295 12.39 -22.24 13.60
CA TRP A 295 12.06 -21.97 12.20
C TRP A 295 11.01 -22.97 11.71
N LEU A 296 9.91 -22.47 11.17
CA LEU A 296 8.86 -23.23 10.50
C LEU A 296 8.93 -22.98 8.99
N SER A 297 9.13 -24.05 8.21
CA SER A 297 9.22 -24.01 6.74
C SER A 297 7.89 -24.41 6.08
N ALA A 298 6.85 -23.62 6.33
CA ALA A 298 5.57 -23.78 5.63
C ALA A 298 5.77 -23.61 4.12
N THR A 299 5.09 -24.42 3.30
CA THR A 299 4.99 -24.19 1.85
C THR A 299 4.43 -22.79 1.59
N GLN A 300 5.08 -22.03 0.72
CA GLN A 300 4.75 -20.64 0.47
C GLN A 300 3.31 -20.47 -0.01
N GLY A 301 2.57 -19.50 0.54
CA GLY A 301 1.18 -19.26 0.16
C GLY A 301 0.17 -20.17 0.87
N THR A 302 0.63 -21.09 1.73
CA THR A 302 -0.23 -21.97 2.54
C THR A 302 -0.38 -21.50 3.99
N ASP A 303 0.19 -20.35 4.33
CA ASP A 303 0.32 -19.86 5.69
C ASP A 303 -1.02 -19.68 6.44
N ALA A 304 -2.10 -19.32 5.74
CA ALA A 304 -3.44 -19.26 6.33
C ALA A 304 -3.91 -20.62 6.89
N ALA A 305 -3.48 -21.75 6.32
CA ALA A 305 -3.78 -23.08 6.86
C ALA A 305 -3.07 -23.30 8.21
N LEU A 306 -1.80 -22.90 8.32
CA LEU A 306 -1.07 -22.97 9.59
C LEU A 306 -1.70 -22.05 10.63
N ALA A 307 -2.02 -20.80 10.27
CA ALA A 307 -2.66 -19.86 11.18
C ALA A 307 -4.03 -20.35 11.66
N MET A 308 -4.82 -20.99 10.79
CA MET A 308 -6.09 -21.61 11.15
C MET A 308 -5.94 -22.71 12.19
N ALA A 309 -4.99 -23.62 12.01
CA ALA A 309 -4.73 -24.68 12.98
C ALA A 309 -4.22 -24.14 14.31
N MET A 310 -3.39 -23.10 14.29
CA MET A 310 -2.97 -22.43 15.52
C MET A 310 -4.17 -21.78 16.21
N GLY A 311 -5.04 -21.10 15.46
CA GLY A 311 -6.28 -20.54 15.98
C GLY A 311 -7.26 -21.58 16.54
N HIS A 312 -7.34 -22.78 15.93
CA HIS A 312 -8.11 -23.92 16.44
C HIS A 312 -7.65 -24.31 17.85
N VAL A 313 -6.34 -24.47 18.05
CA VAL A 313 -5.76 -24.81 19.37
C VAL A 313 -6.04 -23.70 20.39
N ILE A 314 -5.93 -22.43 19.98
CA ILE A 314 -6.20 -21.28 20.86
C ILE A 314 -7.65 -21.24 21.31
N LEU A 315 -8.62 -21.37 20.39
CA LEU A 315 -10.05 -21.40 20.72
C LEU A 315 -10.39 -22.60 21.60
N LYS A 316 -9.92 -23.79 21.23
CA LYS A 316 -10.19 -25.02 21.97
C LYS A 316 -9.68 -24.95 23.41
N GLU A 317 -8.42 -24.59 23.61
CA GLU A 317 -7.80 -24.66 24.94
C GLU A 317 -8.11 -23.45 25.82
N PHE A 318 -8.11 -22.24 25.25
CA PHE A 318 -8.16 -20.99 26.03
C PHE A 318 -9.51 -20.27 26.00
N HIS A 319 -10.47 -20.70 25.17
CA HIS A 319 -11.83 -20.16 25.16
C HIS A 319 -12.90 -21.18 25.55
N LEU A 320 -12.66 -22.47 25.32
CA LEU A 320 -13.63 -23.54 25.59
C LEU A 320 -13.23 -24.43 26.76
N ASP A 321 -12.13 -25.19 26.66
CA ASP A 321 -11.77 -26.21 27.66
C ASP A 321 -11.29 -25.58 28.98
N LYS A 322 -10.49 -24.52 28.90
CA LYS A 322 -10.00 -23.75 30.05
C LYS A 322 -10.07 -22.25 29.73
N PRO A 323 -11.27 -21.64 29.78
CA PRO A 323 -11.47 -20.27 29.36
C PRO A 323 -10.58 -19.30 30.16
N SER A 324 -9.73 -18.55 29.45
CA SER A 324 -8.95 -17.45 30.03
C SER A 324 -9.89 -16.32 30.40
N ALA A 325 -9.79 -15.83 31.64
CA ALA A 325 -10.56 -14.69 32.10
C ALA A 325 -10.23 -13.43 31.27
N TYR A 326 -8.96 -13.24 30.95
CA TYR A 326 -8.49 -12.10 30.16
C TYR A 326 -9.01 -12.16 28.73
N PHE A 327 -8.84 -13.29 28.03
CA PHE A 327 -9.27 -13.42 26.64
C PHE A 327 -10.78 -13.31 26.50
N THR A 328 -11.53 -13.95 27.40
CA THR A 328 -13.00 -13.93 27.38
C THR A 328 -13.56 -12.52 27.55
N ASP A 329 -13.01 -11.73 28.48
CA ASP A 329 -13.40 -10.33 28.66
C ASP A 329 -13.02 -9.49 27.43
N TYR A 330 -11.80 -9.67 26.93
CA TYR A 330 -11.29 -8.92 25.79
C TYR A 330 -12.18 -9.09 24.56
N VAL A 331 -12.45 -10.32 24.13
CA VAL A 331 -13.23 -10.56 22.91
C VAL A 331 -14.70 -10.15 23.08
N ARG A 332 -15.23 -10.20 24.30
CA ARG A 332 -16.60 -9.73 24.59
C ARG A 332 -16.75 -8.22 24.38
N ARG A 333 -15.76 -7.43 24.78
CA ARG A 333 -15.83 -5.97 24.73
C ARG A 333 -15.34 -5.39 23.40
N TYR A 334 -14.29 -6.00 22.84
CA TYR A 334 -13.51 -5.41 21.75
C TYR A 334 -13.64 -6.11 20.41
N SER A 335 -14.48 -7.14 20.27
CA SER A 335 -14.74 -7.79 19.00
C SER A 335 -16.23 -7.88 18.69
N ASP A 336 -16.57 -8.27 17.46
CA ASP A 336 -17.94 -8.56 17.05
C ASP A 336 -18.42 -9.98 17.43
N MET A 337 -17.61 -10.77 18.17
CA MET A 337 -17.98 -12.12 18.63
C MET A 337 -19.37 -12.25 19.30
N PRO A 338 -19.83 -11.33 20.17
CA PRO A 338 -21.16 -11.46 20.80
C PRO A 338 -22.34 -11.01 19.91
N PHE A 339 -22.07 -10.48 18.72
CA PHE A 339 -23.12 -9.93 17.86
C PHE A 339 -23.84 -11.03 17.10
N LEU A 340 -25.13 -10.80 16.85
CA LEU A 340 -26.02 -11.78 16.23
C LEU A 340 -25.95 -11.71 14.70
N VAL A 341 -25.83 -12.88 14.08
CA VAL A 341 -25.88 -13.10 12.63
C VAL A 341 -27.13 -13.91 12.32
N GLU A 342 -27.90 -13.47 11.34
CA GLU A 342 -29.07 -14.21 10.89
C GLU A 342 -28.66 -15.46 10.10
N LEU A 343 -29.48 -16.50 10.13
CA LEU A 343 -29.31 -17.71 9.33
C LEU A 343 -30.31 -17.70 8.18
N GLU A 344 -29.80 -17.70 6.95
CA GLU A 344 -30.59 -17.78 5.72
C GLU A 344 -30.92 -19.25 5.43
N ALA A 345 -32.21 -19.57 5.30
CA ALA A 345 -32.66 -20.94 5.00
C ALA A 345 -32.28 -21.34 3.57
N ARG A 346 -31.80 -22.58 3.40
CA ARG A 346 -31.45 -23.18 2.11
C ARG A 346 -32.51 -24.21 1.68
N GLU A 347 -32.58 -24.46 0.38
CA GLU A 347 -33.55 -25.40 -0.21
C GLU A 347 -33.37 -26.85 0.27
N ASP A 348 -32.15 -27.21 0.68
CA ASP A 348 -31.80 -28.54 1.22
C ASP A 348 -32.18 -28.71 2.71
N GLY A 349 -32.81 -27.71 3.34
CA GLY A 349 -33.20 -27.72 4.75
C GLY A 349 -32.09 -27.34 5.73
N SER A 350 -30.88 -27.03 5.23
CA SER A 350 -29.81 -26.42 6.03
C SER A 350 -29.89 -24.89 5.99
N TYR A 351 -28.93 -24.22 6.64
CA TYR A 351 -28.82 -22.76 6.66
C TYR A 351 -27.47 -22.28 6.15
N ALA A 352 -27.37 -21.02 5.74
CA ALA A 352 -26.12 -20.31 5.52
C ALA A 352 -26.05 -19.06 6.43
N PRO A 353 -24.87 -18.63 6.88
CA PRO A 353 -24.73 -17.36 7.59
C PRO A 353 -25.08 -16.16 6.70
N GLY A 354 -26.06 -15.36 7.13
CA GLY A 354 -26.55 -14.15 6.45
C GLY A 354 -25.85 -12.88 6.93
N ARG A 355 -26.55 -11.74 7.00
CA ARG A 355 -25.97 -10.50 7.57
C ARG A 355 -25.99 -10.45 9.09
N GLN A 356 -25.20 -9.56 9.68
CA GLN A 356 -25.40 -9.19 11.08
C GLN A 356 -26.78 -8.55 11.24
N MET A 357 -27.48 -8.94 12.31
CA MET A 357 -28.77 -8.37 12.67
C MET A 357 -28.60 -6.91 13.10
N ARG A 358 -29.58 -6.09 12.75
CA ARG A 358 -29.60 -4.64 12.95
C ARG A 358 -30.77 -4.25 13.83
N ALA A 359 -30.68 -3.10 14.48
CA ALA A 359 -31.78 -2.56 15.27
C ALA A 359 -33.07 -2.42 14.42
N SER A 360 -32.93 -2.04 13.14
CA SER A 360 -34.04 -1.93 12.18
C SER A 360 -34.81 -3.23 11.91
N ASP A 361 -34.26 -4.38 12.29
CA ASP A 361 -34.90 -5.69 12.03
C ASP A 361 -36.00 -6.02 13.03
N PHE A 362 -36.12 -5.26 14.11
CA PHE A 362 -36.99 -5.54 15.24
C PHE A 362 -38.06 -4.46 15.44
N GLU A 363 -39.09 -4.80 16.23
CA GLU A 363 -40.19 -3.89 16.54
C GLU A 363 -39.67 -2.57 17.12
N ALA A 364 -40.28 -1.47 16.70
CA ALA A 364 -39.88 -0.09 17.04
C ALA A 364 -38.38 0.23 16.76
N SER A 365 -37.69 -0.57 15.94
CA SER A 365 -36.24 -0.47 15.69
C SER A 365 -35.39 -0.50 16.98
N LEU A 366 -35.85 -1.23 18.01
CA LEU A 366 -35.25 -1.22 19.36
C LEU A 366 -35.04 0.21 19.90
N ASP A 367 -36.05 1.06 19.69
CA ASP A 367 -36.09 2.47 20.09
C ASP A 367 -34.98 3.35 19.47
N GLN A 368 -34.31 2.87 18.41
CA GLN A 368 -33.30 3.63 17.68
C GLN A 368 -33.91 4.41 16.52
N ALA A 369 -34.04 5.73 16.67
CA ALA A 369 -34.57 6.60 15.61
C ALA A 369 -33.52 6.98 14.54
N ASN A 370 -32.24 7.09 14.92
CA ASN A 370 -31.15 7.46 14.01
C ASN A 370 -30.35 6.23 13.56
N ASN A 371 -30.22 6.06 12.24
CA ASN A 371 -29.49 4.99 11.57
C ASN A 371 -29.68 3.57 12.17
N PRO A 372 -30.92 3.13 12.45
CA PRO A 372 -31.17 1.80 13.05
C PRO A 372 -30.64 0.64 12.19
N GLU A 373 -30.55 0.82 10.87
CA GLU A 373 -30.02 -0.15 9.93
C GLU A 373 -28.48 -0.32 10.00
N TRP A 374 -27.79 0.57 10.70
CA TRP A 374 -26.34 0.57 10.90
C TRP A 374 -25.93 0.32 12.36
N LYS A 375 -26.89 -0.07 13.20
CA LYS A 375 -26.66 -0.40 14.62
C LYS A 375 -26.82 -1.90 14.82
N THR A 376 -25.72 -2.60 15.10
CA THR A 376 -25.70 -4.06 15.28
C THR A 376 -26.24 -4.46 16.66
N VAL A 377 -26.83 -5.66 16.77
CA VAL A 377 -27.47 -6.13 18.00
C VAL A 377 -26.74 -7.31 18.66
N ALA A 378 -26.90 -7.44 19.97
CA ALA A 378 -26.41 -8.57 20.75
C ALA A 378 -27.47 -9.04 21.76
N TRP A 379 -27.27 -10.21 22.36
CA TRP A 379 -28.07 -10.69 23.49
C TRP A 379 -27.39 -10.30 24.81
N ASP A 380 -28.09 -9.65 25.73
CA ASP A 380 -27.55 -9.34 27.06
C ASP A 380 -27.78 -10.52 28.00
N GLU A 381 -26.71 -11.07 28.56
CA GLU A 381 -26.76 -12.22 29.45
C GLU A 381 -27.51 -11.91 30.75
N THR A 382 -27.41 -10.66 31.25
CA THR A 382 -27.93 -10.27 32.58
C THR A 382 -29.43 -10.02 32.59
N ARG A 383 -29.93 -9.33 31.55
CA ARG A 383 -31.35 -9.01 31.39
C ARG A 383 -32.11 -10.02 30.52
N ASP A 384 -31.39 -10.91 29.86
CA ASP A 384 -31.93 -11.95 28.98
C ASP A 384 -32.83 -11.39 27.86
N GLN A 385 -32.31 -10.38 27.16
CA GLN A 385 -33.02 -9.68 26.09
C GLN A 385 -32.07 -9.17 24.99
N LEU A 386 -32.64 -8.79 23.85
CA LEU A 386 -31.91 -8.07 22.79
C LEU A 386 -31.51 -6.67 23.26
N VAL A 387 -30.33 -6.23 22.86
CA VAL A 387 -29.80 -4.90 23.14
C VAL A 387 -29.07 -4.34 21.93
N VAL A 388 -28.94 -3.01 21.89
CA VAL A 388 -28.10 -2.28 20.93
C VAL A 388 -26.87 -1.74 21.69
N PRO A 389 -25.71 -2.42 21.64
CA PRO A 389 -24.50 -1.92 22.26
C PRO A 389 -24.04 -0.60 21.64
N ARG A 390 -23.55 0.35 22.46
CA ARG A 390 -22.91 1.59 21.99
C ARG A 390 -21.76 1.33 21.02
N GLY A 391 -21.38 2.32 20.22
CA GLY A 391 -20.17 2.26 19.39
C GLY A 391 -20.31 1.72 17.96
N SER A 392 -21.40 1.06 17.59
CA SER A 392 -21.65 0.70 16.19
C SER A 392 -21.70 1.93 15.28
N ILE A 393 -21.42 1.75 13.99
CA ILE A 393 -21.18 2.87 13.07
C ILE A 393 -22.38 3.83 12.96
N GLY A 394 -23.61 3.34 13.19
CA GLY A 394 -24.81 4.17 13.23
C GLY A 394 -24.86 5.21 14.37
N PHE A 395 -24.01 5.09 15.41
CA PHE A 395 -23.86 6.11 16.46
C PHE A 395 -22.84 7.21 16.09
N ARG A 396 -22.05 7.01 15.03
CA ARG A 396 -20.98 7.94 14.64
C ARG A 396 -21.52 9.23 14.00
N TRP A 397 -22.65 9.13 13.31
CA TRP A 397 -23.20 10.18 12.45
C TRP A 397 -24.69 10.42 12.73
N GLY A 398 -25.18 11.64 12.46
CA GLY A 398 -26.61 11.95 12.44
C GLY A 398 -27.27 12.20 13.80
N GLU A 399 -26.67 11.80 14.91
CA GLU A 399 -27.20 12.06 16.26
C GLU A 399 -27.13 13.55 16.62
N THR A 400 -28.10 14.03 17.42
CA THR A 400 -28.22 15.44 17.81
C THR A 400 -28.65 15.56 19.28
N GLY A 401 -28.33 16.68 19.93
CA GLY A 401 -28.71 16.91 21.34
C GLY A 401 -28.09 15.88 22.28
N ASP A 402 -28.89 15.35 23.20
CA ASP A 402 -28.46 14.37 24.22
C ASP A 402 -28.19 12.96 23.63
N GLU A 403 -28.51 12.74 22.36
CA GLU A 403 -28.22 11.48 21.67
C GLU A 403 -26.75 11.40 21.20
N VAL A 404 -26.05 12.53 21.09
CA VAL A 404 -24.63 12.58 20.73
C VAL A 404 -23.77 12.01 21.86
N GLY A 405 -22.64 11.39 21.52
CA GLY A 405 -21.69 10.86 22.50
C GLY A 405 -21.86 9.37 22.80
N LYS A 406 -22.61 8.64 21.97
CA LYS A 406 -22.83 7.19 22.11
C LYS A 406 -21.88 6.35 21.23
N TRP A 407 -21.01 6.98 20.44
CA TRP A 407 -20.00 6.27 19.66
C TRP A 407 -18.75 5.95 20.51
N ASN A 408 -18.91 5.03 21.46
CA ASN A 408 -17.85 4.55 22.34
C ASN A 408 -17.99 3.06 22.66
N LEU A 409 -16.93 2.46 23.20
CA LEU A 409 -16.85 1.05 23.60
C LEU A 409 -17.17 0.83 25.08
N GLU A 410 -17.90 1.73 25.72
CA GLU A 410 -18.42 1.47 27.05
C GLU A 410 -19.36 0.25 26.99
N PRO A 411 -19.35 -0.62 28.01
CA PRO A 411 -20.23 -1.79 28.08
C PRO A 411 -21.65 -1.37 28.45
N LEU A 412 -22.23 -0.47 27.66
CA LEU A 412 -23.56 0.09 27.83
C LEU A 412 -24.40 -0.15 26.57
N ASP A 413 -25.72 -0.25 26.75
CA ASP A 413 -26.67 -0.12 25.66
C ASP A 413 -26.89 1.35 25.25
N ALA A 414 -27.70 1.55 24.22
CA ALA A 414 -28.02 2.87 23.67
C ALA A 414 -28.68 3.81 24.69
N GLU A 415 -29.36 3.25 25.69
CA GLU A 415 -30.05 3.95 26.78
C GLU A 415 -29.12 4.25 27.97
N GLY A 416 -27.89 3.72 27.96
CA GLY A 416 -26.89 3.92 29.01
C GLY A 416 -26.97 2.94 30.17
N THR A 417 -27.66 1.81 29.99
CA THR A 417 -27.70 0.71 30.96
C THR A 417 -26.51 -0.22 30.73
N GLU A 418 -25.87 -0.67 31.81
CA GLU A 418 -24.77 -1.64 31.74
C GLU A 418 -25.22 -2.97 31.13
N ILE A 419 -24.40 -3.52 30.23
CA ILE A 419 -24.67 -4.77 29.53
C ILE A 419 -23.53 -5.77 29.68
N LYS A 420 -23.88 -7.05 29.62
CA LYS A 420 -22.91 -8.14 29.46
C LYS A 420 -23.29 -8.94 28.21
N PRO A 421 -22.79 -8.55 27.02
CA PRO A 421 -23.11 -9.24 25.78
C PRO A 421 -22.73 -10.72 25.86
N LEU A 422 -23.68 -11.60 25.57
CA LEU A 422 -23.50 -13.04 25.59
C LEU A 422 -22.63 -13.47 24.40
N LEU A 423 -21.55 -14.22 24.68
CA LEU A 423 -20.68 -14.72 23.62
C LEU A 423 -21.29 -15.91 22.88
N THR A 424 -21.90 -16.86 23.59
CA THR A 424 -22.39 -18.12 22.99
C THR A 424 -23.81 -18.42 23.41
N LEU A 425 -24.59 -18.97 22.47
CA LEU A 425 -25.95 -19.45 22.71
C LEU A 425 -25.99 -20.91 23.19
N ALA A 426 -24.85 -21.57 23.44
CA ALA A 426 -24.77 -22.97 23.85
C ALA A 426 -25.81 -23.38 24.92
N ASP A 427 -25.99 -22.58 25.96
CA ASP A 427 -26.93 -22.86 27.06
C ASP A 427 -28.25 -22.07 26.96
N LYS A 428 -28.44 -21.25 25.92
CA LYS A 428 -29.58 -20.34 25.74
C LYS A 428 -30.24 -20.43 24.35
N HIS A 429 -29.95 -21.49 23.59
CA HIS A 429 -30.53 -21.74 22.27
C HIS A 429 -31.93 -22.35 22.37
N ASP A 430 -32.72 -22.13 21.33
CA ASP A 430 -34.06 -22.72 21.20
C ASP A 430 -34.00 -24.01 20.38
N GLU A 431 -33.06 -24.11 19.44
CA GLU A 431 -32.81 -25.27 18.60
C GLU A 431 -31.36 -25.34 18.12
N VAL A 432 -30.95 -26.50 17.58
CA VAL A 432 -29.65 -26.68 16.93
C VAL A 432 -29.84 -26.67 15.42
N ALA A 433 -29.28 -25.67 14.75
CA ALA A 433 -29.39 -25.48 13.31
C ALA A 433 -28.21 -26.12 12.58
N LYS A 434 -28.48 -26.80 11.46
CA LYS A 434 -27.43 -27.30 10.54
C LYS A 434 -27.03 -26.19 9.58
N VAL A 435 -25.81 -25.66 9.70
CA VAL A 435 -25.32 -24.50 8.93
C VAL A 435 -24.17 -24.91 8.03
N ALA A 436 -24.19 -24.45 6.77
CA ALA A 436 -23.18 -24.71 5.76
C ALA A 436 -22.11 -23.60 5.73
N PHE A 437 -20.84 -24.00 5.62
CA PHE A 437 -19.66 -23.16 5.50
C PHE A 437 -18.90 -23.51 4.23
N PRO A 438 -18.32 -22.52 3.52
CA PRO A 438 -17.52 -22.80 2.34
C PRO A 438 -16.15 -23.38 2.72
N TYR A 439 -15.67 -24.34 1.93
CA TYR A 439 -14.36 -24.96 2.13
C TYR A 439 -13.59 -25.07 0.82
N PHE A 440 -12.44 -24.40 0.78
CA PHE A 440 -11.59 -24.33 -0.42
C PHE A 440 -10.31 -25.17 -0.28
N GLY A 441 -10.02 -25.72 0.90
CA GLY A 441 -8.83 -26.56 1.11
C GLY A 441 -8.84 -27.90 0.38
N GLY A 442 -10.00 -28.29 -0.17
CA GLY A 442 -10.17 -29.47 -1.01
C GLY A 442 -9.94 -29.23 -2.50
N ILE A 443 -9.72 -27.99 -2.93
CA ILE A 443 -9.46 -27.66 -4.34
C ILE A 443 -8.12 -28.26 -4.75
N ALA A 444 -8.16 -29.15 -5.73
CA ALA A 444 -6.95 -29.73 -6.29
C ALA A 444 -6.11 -28.66 -7.01
N HIS A 445 -4.81 -28.66 -6.75
CA HIS A 445 -3.85 -27.76 -7.38
C HIS A 445 -2.62 -28.58 -7.81
N GLU A 446 -2.03 -28.24 -8.96
CA GLU A 446 -0.88 -28.99 -9.51
C GLU A 446 0.36 -28.92 -8.61
N HIS A 447 0.61 -27.73 -8.06
CA HIS A 447 1.83 -27.43 -7.28
C HIS A 447 1.64 -27.35 -5.76
N PHE A 448 0.41 -27.49 -5.23
CA PHE A 448 0.13 -27.38 -3.80
C PHE A 448 -0.71 -28.58 -3.34
N ASP A 449 -0.39 -29.08 -2.16
CA ASP A 449 -1.17 -30.15 -1.53
C ASP A 449 -2.56 -29.66 -1.12
N HIS A 450 -3.54 -30.56 -1.15
CA HIS A 450 -4.93 -30.28 -0.82
C HIS A 450 -5.50 -31.41 0.04
N VAL A 451 -6.53 -31.10 0.82
CA VAL A 451 -7.18 -32.05 1.72
C VAL A 451 -8.67 -31.99 1.50
N LYS A 452 -9.28 -33.11 1.12
CA LYS A 452 -10.74 -33.21 1.01
C LYS A 452 -11.41 -33.03 2.37
N SER A 453 -12.63 -32.49 2.38
CA SER A 453 -13.36 -32.23 3.63
C SER A 453 -13.65 -33.51 4.44
N GLY A 454 -13.78 -34.65 3.75
CA GLY A 454 -14.20 -35.92 4.33
C GLY A 454 -15.70 -36.00 4.66
N GLY A 455 -16.48 -34.99 4.28
CA GLY A 455 -17.92 -34.89 4.52
C GLY A 455 -18.78 -35.29 3.31
N ALA A 456 -20.07 -34.91 3.35
CA ALA A 456 -21.02 -35.18 2.27
C ALA A 456 -20.75 -34.39 0.96
N SER A 457 -20.00 -33.29 1.05
CA SER A 457 -19.52 -32.49 -0.08
C SER A 457 -18.06 -32.10 0.16
N ASP A 458 -17.23 -32.11 -0.89
CA ASP A 458 -15.83 -31.67 -0.83
C ASP A 458 -15.70 -30.13 -0.77
N GLU A 459 -16.78 -29.38 -1.02
CA GLU A 459 -16.81 -27.90 -1.09
C GLU A 459 -17.54 -27.24 0.09
N LEU A 460 -18.38 -27.98 0.81
CA LEU A 460 -19.20 -27.48 1.91
C LEU A 460 -18.96 -28.28 3.20
N LEU A 461 -18.81 -27.56 4.30
CA LEU A 461 -18.81 -28.13 5.65
C LEU A 461 -20.15 -27.82 6.30
N PHE A 462 -20.80 -28.82 6.87
CA PHE A 462 -22.00 -28.62 7.67
C PHE A 462 -21.63 -28.72 9.13
N HIS A 463 -22.12 -27.77 9.94
CA HIS A 463 -21.92 -27.75 11.38
C HIS A 463 -23.24 -27.55 12.12
N SER A 464 -23.33 -28.14 13.32
CA SER A 464 -24.46 -27.96 14.23
C SER A 464 -24.23 -26.73 15.09
N LEU A 465 -25.07 -25.68 14.97
CA LEU A 465 -24.93 -24.47 15.78
C LEU A 465 -26.12 -24.25 16.72
N PRO A 466 -25.86 -23.77 17.96
CA PRO A 466 -26.90 -23.39 18.90
C PRO A 466 -27.57 -22.09 18.41
N ALA A 467 -28.81 -22.18 17.92
CA ALA A 467 -29.53 -21.07 17.31
C ALA A 467 -30.69 -20.58 18.19
N LYS A 468 -30.92 -19.27 18.15
CA LYS A 468 -32.06 -18.63 18.82
C LYS A 468 -33.08 -18.16 17.80
N ARG A 469 -34.36 -18.41 18.06
CA ARG A 469 -35.46 -17.95 17.22
C ARG A 469 -35.90 -16.58 17.67
N LEU A 470 -35.83 -15.62 16.75
CA LEU A 470 -36.18 -14.22 17.00
C LEU A 470 -37.30 -13.79 16.05
N LYS A 471 -38.11 -12.83 16.52
CA LYS A 471 -39.21 -12.28 15.73
C LYS A 471 -38.81 -10.94 15.15
N ARG A 472 -38.98 -10.78 13.83
CA ARG A 472 -38.71 -9.54 13.10
C ARG A 472 -39.84 -8.53 13.21
N ALA A 473 -39.56 -7.28 12.87
CA ALA A 473 -40.53 -6.19 12.78
C ALA A 473 -41.68 -6.50 11.81
N ASP A 474 -41.43 -7.26 10.74
CA ASP A 474 -42.44 -7.69 9.76
C ASP A 474 -43.29 -8.88 10.24
N GLY A 475 -43.02 -9.40 11.44
CA GLY A 475 -43.71 -10.53 12.05
C GLY A 475 -43.17 -11.91 11.67
N SER A 476 -42.17 -12.00 10.79
CA SER A 476 -41.52 -13.27 10.43
C SER A 476 -40.55 -13.74 11.51
N ASP A 477 -40.32 -15.06 11.57
CA ASP A 477 -39.32 -15.67 12.44
C ASP A 477 -37.97 -15.78 11.70
N VAL A 478 -36.88 -15.56 12.42
CA VAL A 478 -35.51 -15.74 11.94
C VAL A 478 -34.69 -16.50 12.98
N LEU A 479 -33.84 -17.41 12.53
CA LEU A 479 -32.83 -18.02 13.41
C LEU A 479 -31.58 -17.14 13.41
N ALA A 480 -31.00 -16.95 14.60
CA ALA A 480 -29.78 -16.19 14.78
C ALA A 480 -28.77 -16.95 15.63
N VAL A 481 -27.50 -16.73 15.33
CA VAL A 481 -26.33 -17.27 16.05
C VAL A 481 -25.38 -16.13 16.38
N THR A 482 -24.49 -16.30 17.36
CA THR A 482 -23.42 -15.30 17.56
C THR A 482 -22.27 -15.53 16.59
N VAL A 483 -21.47 -14.49 16.35
CA VAL A 483 -20.22 -14.63 15.59
C VAL A 483 -19.25 -15.58 16.28
N PHE A 484 -19.21 -15.64 17.62
CA PHE A 484 -18.40 -16.61 18.37
C PHE A 484 -18.80 -18.06 18.05
N ASP A 485 -20.10 -18.36 18.01
CA ASP A 485 -20.60 -19.70 17.68
C ASP A 485 -20.25 -20.07 16.24
N LEU A 486 -20.39 -19.12 15.30
CA LEU A 486 -19.94 -19.29 13.91
C LEU A 486 -18.44 -19.53 13.80
N MET A 487 -17.63 -18.84 14.61
CA MET A 487 -16.18 -19.06 14.63
C MET A 487 -15.82 -20.45 15.15
N CYS A 488 -16.40 -20.90 16.27
CA CYS A 488 -16.11 -22.25 16.78
C CYS A 488 -16.42 -23.33 15.74
N ALA A 489 -17.56 -23.20 15.05
CA ALA A 489 -17.94 -24.08 13.96
C ALA A 489 -16.98 -23.98 12.77
N ASN A 490 -16.64 -22.77 12.32
CA ASN A 490 -15.72 -22.56 11.18
C ASN A 490 -14.30 -23.09 11.43
N TYR A 491 -13.80 -23.02 12.66
CA TYR A 491 -12.53 -23.65 13.07
C TYR A 491 -12.66 -25.17 13.27
N GLY A 492 -13.86 -25.74 13.09
CA GLY A 492 -14.11 -27.17 13.17
C GLY A 492 -13.93 -27.73 14.59
N ILE A 493 -14.43 -27.04 15.62
CA ILE A 493 -14.30 -27.49 17.01
C ILE A 493 -15.60 -28.13 17.49
N ASP A 494 -15.51 -29.40 17.91
CA ASP A 494 -16.63 -30.11 18.51
C ASP A 494 -17.01 -29.54 19.89
N ARG A 495 -18.31 -29.31 20.09
CA ARG A 495 -18.93 -28.74 21.29
C ARG A 495 -20.10 -29.55 21.84
N GLY A 496 -20.42 -30.69 21.22
CA GLY A 496 -21.46 -31.63 21.64
C GLY A 496 -22.86 -31.35 21.07
N PHE A 497 -23.00 -30.63 19.95
CA PHE A 497 -24.29 -30.29 19.34
C PHE A 497 -24.77 -31.26 18.24
N GLY A 498 -23.97 -32.26 17.85
CA GLY A 498 -24.40 -33.28 16.88
C GLY A 498 -23.24 -34.04 16.23
N GLU A 499 -23.54 -34.95 15.30
CA GLU A 499 -22.53 -35.79 14.62
C GLU A 499 -21.57 -34.98 13.72
N ASP A 500 -22.00 -33.82 13.22
CA ASP A 500 -21.24 -32.95 12.31
C ASP A 500 -20.64 -31.69 13.02
N ASP A 501 -20.51 -31.71 14.35
CA ASP A 501 -20.19 -30.52 15.15
C ASP A 501 -18.70 -30.08 15.09
N GLY A 502 -17.77 -30.99 14.81
CA GLY A 502 -16.36 -30.63 14.59
C GLY A 502 -15.36 -31.76 14.85
N ALA A 503 -14.09 -31.40 15.03
CA ALA A 503 -13.02 -32.30 15.42
C ALA A 503 -12.99 -32.50 16.94
N THR A 504 -12.81 -33.76 17.36
CA THR A 504 -12.70 -34.14 18.77
C THR A 504 -11.25 -34.31 19.24
N SER A 505 -10.28 -34.33 18.31
CA SER A 505 -8.85 -34.30 18.62
C SER A 505 -8.04 -33.65 17.49
N TYR A 506 -6.83 -33.20 17.83
CA TYR A 506 -5.92 -32.53 16.87
C TYR A 506 -5.36 -33.46 15.79
N ASP A 507 -5.30 -34.77 16.07
CA ASP A 507 -4.80 -35.79 15.15
C ASP A 507 -5.79 -36.18 14.04
N GLN A 508 -7.04 -35.72 14.16
CA GLN A 508 -8.05 -35.93 13.12
C GLN A 508 -7.76 -35.01 11.95
N VAL A 509 -7.69 -35.58 10.74
CA VAL A 509 -7.60 -34.80 9.49
C VAL A 509 -9.01 -34.26 9.16
N LYS A 510 -9.43 -33.25 9.92
CA LYS A 510 -10.62 -32.43 9.65
C LYS A 510 -10.17 -31.00 9.34
N PRO A 511 -10.91 -30.24 8.52
CA PRO A 511 -10.56 -28.88 8.18
C PRO A 511 -10.08 -28.07 9.40
N TYR A 512 -8.91 -27.46 9.23
CA TYR A 512 -8.30 -26.54 10.20
C TYR A 512 -7.77 -27.15 11.49
N THR A 513 -7.64 -28.47 11.61
CA THR A 513 -6.89 -29.08 12.73
C THR A 513 -5.36 -29.04 12.49
N PRO A 514 -4.55 -29.25 13.54
CA PRO A 514 -3.10 -29.44 13.39
C PRO A 514 -2.71 -30.57 12.42
N ALA A 515 -3.38 -31.72 12.43
CA ALA A 515 -3.12 -32.81 11.48
C ALA A 515 -3.53 -32.48 10.04
N TRP A 516 -4.57 -31.68 9.86
CA TRP A 516 -4.97 -31.18 8.54
C TRP A 516 -3.96 -30.21 7.96
N GLN A 517 -3.49 -29.22 8.73
CA GLN A 517 -2.54 -28.24 8.18
C GLN A 517 -1.20 -28.89 7.83
N GLU A 518 -0.77 -29.93 8.55
CA GLU A 518 0.48 -30.64 8.24
C GLU A 518 0.48 -31.18 6.80
N LYS A 519 -0.69 -31.65 6.33
CA LYS A 519 -0.85 -32.14 4.96
C LYS A 519 -0.78 -31.04 3.90
N ILE A 520 -1.11 -29.80 4.25
CA ILE A 520 -1.16 -28.67 3.31
C ILE A 520 0.17 -27.90 3.32
N THR A 521 0.71 -27.63 4.51
CA THR A 521 1.85 -26.73 4.70
C THR A 521 3.18 -27.47 4.82
N GLY A 522 3.15 -28.76 5.16
CA GLY A 522 4.32 -29.55 5.52
C GLY A 522 4.90 -29.27 6.92
N VAL A 523 4.30 -28.35 7.70
CA VAL A 523 4.74 -28.07 9.08
C VAL A 523 4.19 -29.15 10.02
N PRO A 524 5.01 -29.78 10.88
CA PRO A 524 4.54 -30.82 11.80
C PRO A 524 3.41 -30.34 12.73
N ALA A 525 2.37 -31.15 12.87
CA ALA A 525 1.19 -30.87 13.69
C ALA A 525 1.55 -30.61 15.16
N GLU A 526 2.49 -31.41 15.71
CA GLU A 526 3.01 -31.24 17.07
C GLU A 526 3.65 -29.85 17.25
N GLN A 527 4.43 -29.40 16.26
CA GLN A 527 5.12 -28.13 16.30
C GLN A 527 4.13 -26.97 16.22
N ALA A 528 3.19 -27.01 15.27
CA ALA A 528 2.11 -26.01 15.16
C ALA A 528 1.31 -25.90 16.47
N THR A 529 0.93 -27.04 17.06
CA THR A 529 0.20 -27.11 18.34
C THR A 529 1.00 -26.49 19.49
N ARG A 530 2.29 -26.85 19.60
CA ARG A 530 3.16 -26.32 20.64
C ARG A 530 3.30 -24.80 20.55
N ILE A 531 3.58 -24.27 19.36
CA ILE A 531 3.77 -22.82 19.19
C ILE A 531 2.48 -22.05 19.42
N ALA A 532 1.33 -22.57 18.99
CA ALA A 532 0.03 -21.98 19.30
C ALA A 532 -0.21 -21.88 20.81
N ARG A 533 0.07 -22.97 21.53
CA ARG A 533 -0.07 -23.03 23.00
C ARG A 533 0.89 -22.09 23.72
N GLU A 534 2.17 -22.08 23.34
CA GLU A 534 3.16 -21.17 23.94
C GLU A 534 2.82 -19.70 23.68
N PHE A 535 2.38 -19.37 22.45
CA PHE A 535 2.00 -18.02 22.07
C PHE A 535 0.80 -17.50 22.88
N ALA A 536 -0.25 -18.32 23.01
CA ALA A 536 -1.44 -17.99 23.80
C ALA A 536 -1.16 -17.99 25.31
N ASP A 537 -0.40 -18.95 25.84
CA ASP A 537 -0.04 -18.98 27.25
C ASP A 537 0.80 -17.77 27.67
N ASN A 538 1.72 -17.30 26.81
CA ASN A 538 2.41 -16.03 27.05
C ASN A 538 1.43 -14.85 27.08
N ALA A 539 0.51 -14.77 26.11
CA ALA A 539 -0.47 -13.69 26.07
C ALA A 539 -1.40 -13.69 27.29
N ASP A 540 -1.84 -14.85 27.76
CA ASP A 540 -2.69 -15.00 28.96
C ASP A 540 -1.94 -14.50 30.21
N LYS A 541 -0.71 -14.97 30.40
CA LYS A 541 0.14 -14.60 31.55
C LYS A 541 0.51 -13.12 31.58
N THR A 542 0.61 -12.50 30.41
CA THR A 542 1.13 -11.14 30.26
C THR A 542 0.06 -10.12 29.90
N GLN A 543 -1.20 -10.55 29.77
CA GLN A 543 -2.31 -9.73 29.32
C GLN A 543 -2.04 -9.10 27.94
N GLY A 544 -1.73 -9.96 26.96
CA GLY A 544 -1.68 -9.61 25.54
C GLY A 544 -0.29 -9.32 24.98
N ARG A 545 0.82 -9.56 25.69
CA ARG A 545 2.18 -9.26 25.17
C ARG A 545 2.76 -10.35 24.27
N SER A 546 1.96 -10.83 23.32
CA SER A 546 2.39 -11.66 22.19
C SER A 546 2.18 -10.90 20.89
N MET A 547 3.18 -10.91 20.01
CA MET A 547 3.21 -10.08 18.81
C MET A 547 3.54 -10.91 17.56
N ILE A 548 2.95 -10.53 16.42
CA ILE A 548 3.30 -11.10 15.12
C ILE A 548 3.80 -9.98 14.20
N ILE A 549 5.08 -10.08 13.83
CA ILE A 549 5.70 -9.22 12.83
C ILE A 549 5.49 -9.84 11.45
N VAL A 550 4.69 -9.18 10.62
CA VAL A 550 4.28 -9.67 9.30
C VAL A 550 4.71 -8.72 8.18
N GLY A 551 4.85 -9.22 6.96
CA GLY A 551 5.15 -8.38 5.80
C GLY A 551 4.82 -9.02 4.46
N ALA A 552 5.45 -8.50 3.40
CA ALA A 552 5.17 -8.87 2.01
C ALA A 552 5.30 -10.37 1.66
N GLY A 553 5.95 -11.21 2.49
CA GLY A 553 5.95 -12.66 2.30
C GLY A 553 4.54 -13.26 2.38
N MET A 554 3.67 -12.63 3.18
CA MET A 554 2.25 -12.97 3.36
C MET A 554 1.33 -12.06 2.53
N ASN A 555 1.68 -10.77 2.41
CA ASN A 555 0.76 -9.77 1.86
C ASN A 555 0.70 -9.70 0.33
N HIS A 556 1.66 -10.29 -0.39
CA HIS A 556 1.71 -10.18 -1.86
C HIS A 556 1.02 -11.35 -2.59
N TRP A 557 0.32 -12.22 -1.86
CA TRP A 557 -0.52 -13.29 -2.41
C TRP A 557 -1.91 -12.78 -2.76
N TYR A 558 -2.59 -13.40 -3.72
CA TYR A 558 -3.96 -13.03 -4.09
C TYR A 558 -4.92 -13.13 -2.89
N HIS A 559 -4.76 -14.19 -2.08
CA HIS A 559 -5.48 -14.40 -0.83
C HIS A 559 -4.74 -13.86 0.42
N MET A 560 -4.10 -12.68 0.29
CA MET A 560 -3.42 -12.00 1.40
C MET A 560 -4.32 -11.73 2.61
N ASP A 561 -5.61 -11.51 2.37
CA ASP A 561 -6.61 -11.25 3.37
C ASP A 561 -6.87 -12.47 4.25
N MET A 562 -6.83 -13.70 3.69
CA MET A 562 -6.91 -14.93 4.47
C MET A 562 -5.64 -15.15 5.30
N ASN A 563 -4.47 -14.90 4.70
CA ASN A 563 -3.20 -14.91 5.44
C ASN A 563 -3.25 -13.96 6.63
N TYR A 564 -3.63 -12.70 6.42
CA TYR A 564 -3.64 -11.68 7.46
C TYR A 564 -4.71 -11.90 8.51
N ARG A 565 -5.95 -12.21 8.10
CA ARG A 565 -7.03 -12.50 9.06
C ARG A 565 -6.68 -13.70 9.94
N GLY A 566 -5.81 -14.63 9.49
CA GLY A 566 -5.41 -15.79 10.30
C GLY A 566 -4.56 -15.35 11.49
N LEU A 567 -3.54 -14.53 11.19
CA LEU A 567 -2.68 -13.92 12.19
C LEU A 567 -3.45 -12.97 13.11
N ILE A 568 -4.34 -12.15 12.54
CA ILE A 568 -5.19 -11.22 13.28
C ILE A 568 -6.11 -11.99 14.23
N ASN A 569 -6.75 -13.07 13.77
CA ASN A 569 -7.62 -13.87 14.62
C ASN A 569 -6.85 -14.40 15.84
N MET A 570 -5.66 -14.97 15.64
CA MET A 570 -4.82 -15.44 16.76
C MET A 570 -4.56 -14.32 17.77
N LEU A 571 -4.22 -13.12 17.28
CA LEU A 571 -3.93 -11.97 18.14
C LEU A 571 -5.16 -11.44 18.89
N VAL A 572 -6.31 -11.32 18.23
CA VAL A 572 -7.57 -10.85 18.86
C VAL A 572 -8.08 -11.87 19.87
N MET A 573 -8.04 -13.17 19.54
CA MET A 573 -8.42 -14.26 20.46
C MET A 573 -7.50 -14.33 21.69
N CYS A 574 -6.25 -13.88 21.57
CA CYS A 574 -5.31 -13.76 22.69
C CYS A 574 -5.28 -12.35 23.32
N GLY A 575 -6.20 -11.45 22.97
CA GLY A 575 -6.26 -10.10 23.53
C GLY A 575 -5.03 -9.21 23.27
N CYS A 576 -4.28 -9.46 22.21
CA CYS A 576 -2.98 -8.82 22.00
C CYS A 576 -3.07 -7.43 21.33
N ILE A 577 -4.15 -7.15 20.58
CA ILE A 577 -4.30 -5.86 19.88
C ILE A 577 -4.54 -4.74 20.90
N GLY A 578 -3.81 -3.63 20.77
CA GLY A 578 -3.89 -2.47 21.66
C GLY A 578 -3.13 -2.60 22.98
N GLN A 579 -2.34 -3.65 23.18
CA GLN A 579 -1.48 -3.83 24.35
C GLN A 579 -0.01 -3.64 23.98
N SER A 580 0.73 -2.82 24.73
CA SER A 580 2.17 -2.62 24.49
C SER A 580 2.95 -3.93 24.62
N GLY A 581 3.76 -4.26 23.60
CA GLY A 581 4.42 -5.55 23.45
C GLY A 581 3.55 -6.63 22.79
N GLY A 582 2.34 -6.29 22.39
CA GLY A 582 1.38 -7.17 21.73
C GLY A 582 0.93 -6.65 20.37
N GLY A 583 0.35 -7.54 19.60
CA GLY A 583 -0.50 -7.15 18.48
C GLY A 583 0.06 -7.43 17.09
N TRP A 584 -0.59 -6.82 16.10
CA TRP A 584 -0.31 -7.01 14.68
C TRP A 584 0.70 -5.96 14.22
N SER A 585 1.87 -6.42 13.79
CA SER A 585 3.01 -5.58 13.44
C SER A 585 3.38 -5.77 11.97
N HIS A 586 2.55 -5.18 11.10
CA HIS A 586 2.73 -5.19 9.65
C HIS A 586 3.75 -4.16 9.18
N TYR A 587 4.79 -4.60 8.49
CA TYR A 587 5.80 -3.70 7.93
C TYR A 587 6.15 -4.02 6.48
N VAL A 588 5.91 -3.01 5.63
CA VAL A 588 6.03 -3.06 4.17
C VAL A 588 6.77 -1.81 3.67
N GLY A 589 6.10 -0.92 2.94
CA GLY A 589 6.54 0.44 2.65
C GLY A 589 6.32 1.42 3.82
N GLN A 590 6.93 2.60 3.70
CA GLN A 590 6.91 3.70 4.66
C GLN A 590 5.63 4.52 4.54
N GLU A 591 4.48 3.92 4.83
CA GLU A 591 3.18 4.56 4.59
C GLU A 591 2.89 5.73 5.56
N LYS A 592 3.31 5.58 6.83
CA LYS A 592 2.87 6.46 7.92
C LYS A 592 3.53 7.85 7.89
N LEU A 593 2.86 8.75 7.15
CA LEU A 593 3.09 10.18 7.22
C LEU A 593 2.42 10.72 8.49
N ARG A 594 3.19 10.88 9.56
CA ARG A 594 2.65 11.23 10.88
C ARG A 594 1.84 12.54 10.88
N PRO A 595 2.33 13.69 10.36
CA PRO A 595 1.58 14.95 10.33
C PRO A 595 0.52 15.01 9.20
N GLN A 596 -0.36 14.00 9.16
CA GLN A 596 -1.25 13.69 8.04
C GLN A 596 -2.14 14.89 7.65
N THR A 597 -2.83 15.49 8.61
CA THR A 597 -3.81 16.55 8.36
C THR A 597 -3.16 17.93 8.14
N GLY A 598 -1.88 18.10 8.47
CA GLY A 598 -1.12 19.28 8.04
C GLY A 598 -0.61 19.17 6.61
N TRP A 599 -0.27 17.95 6.17
CA TRP A 599 0.22 17.67 4.81
C TRP A 599 -0.87 17.58 3.76
N THR A 600 -2.00 16.93 4.07
CA THR A 600 -3.09 16.69 3.13
C THR A 600 -3.58 17.97 2.42
N PRO A 601 -3.83 19.11 3.10
CA PRO A 601 -4.24 20.33 2.41
C PRO A 601 -3.16 20.92 1.50
N LEU A 602 -1.88 20.83 1.86
CA LEU A 602 -0.78 21.25 0.98
C LEU A 602 -0.75 20.38 -0.28
N ALA A 603 -0.68 19.07 -0.09
CA ALA A 603 -0.41 18.11 -1.16
C ALA A 603 -1.51 18.05 -2.20
N PHE A 604 -2.77 18.28 -1.82
CA PHE A 604 -3.89 18.18 -2.75
C PHE A 604 -4.59 19.51 -3.01
N GLY A 605 -3.99 20.63 -2.62
CA GLY A 605 -4.56 21.95 -2.86
C GLY A 605 -5.88 22.20 -2.14
N LEU A 606 -6.14 21.51 -1.02
CA LEU A 606 -7.42 21.56 -0.29
C LEU A 606 -7.60 22.86 0.51
N ASP A 607 -6.55 23.65 0.61
CA ASP A 607 -6.60 25.03 1.04
C ASP A 607 -7.29 25.93 -0.01
N TRP A 608 -7.32 25.53 -1.28
CA TRP A 608 -7.94 26.28 -2.39
C TRP A 608 -9.21 25.66 -2.96
N GLN A 609 -9.23 24.35 -3.18
CA GLN A 609 -10.28 23.64 -3.91
C GLN A 609 -10.52 22.26 -3.28
N ARG A 610 -11.78 21.83 -3.17
CA ARG A 610 -12.15 20.51 -2.66
C ARG A 610 -13.33 19.94 -3.50
N PRO A 611 -13.35 18.64 -3.83
CA PRO A 611 -12.30 17.64 -3.62
C PRO A 611 -11.22 17.64 -4.75
N PRO A 612 -10.08 16.97 -4.54
CA PRO A 612 -9.13 16.62 -5.60
C PRO A 612 -9.61 15.37 -6.36
N ARG A 613 -8.85 14.91 -7.37
CA ARG A 613 -9.08 13.61 -8.02
C ARG A 613 -8.08 12.56 -7.55
N HIS A 614 -8.52 11.68 -6.66
CA HIS A 614 -7.76 10.50 -6.24
C HIS A 614 -8.19 9.28 -7.05
N MET A 615 -7.23 8.41 -7.39
CA MET A 615 -7.51 7.16 -8.11
C MET A 615 -6.77 5.98 -7.49
N ASN A 616 -7.44 4.84 -7.39
CA ASN A 616 -6.83 3.57 -6.99
C ASN A 616 -6.06 2.95 -8.18
N SER A 617 -4.75 2.87 -8.06
CA SER A 617 -3.81 2.63 -9.16
C SER A 617 -3.92 1.26 -9.78
N THR A 618 -4.25 0.22 -9.01
CA THR A 618 -4.38 -1.14 -9.54
C THR A 618 -5.48 -1.21 -10.59
N SER A 619 -6.68 -0.71 -10.30
CA SER A 619 -7.78 -0.66 -11.28
C SER A 619 -7.43 0.20 -12.48
N PHE A 620 -6.77 1.34 -12.27
CA PHE A 620 -6.32 2.21 -13.35
C PHE A 620 -5.34 1.50 -14.29
N PHE A 621 -4.30 0.84 -13.76
CA PHE A 621 -3.32 0.16 -14.60
C PHE A 621 -3.90 -1.12 -15.22
N TYR A 622 -4.73 -1.87 -14.49
CA TYR A 622 -5.46 -3.01 -15.05
C TYR A 622 -6.25 -2.61 -16.30
N ASN A 623 -6.95 -1.47 -16.23
CA ASN A 623 -7.73 -0.89 -17.32
C ASN A 623 -6.84 -0.33 -18.45
N HIS A 624 -5.99 0.67 -18.16
CA HIS A 624 -5.34 1.48 -19.20
C HIS A 624 -4.08 0.87 -19.79
N SER A 625 -3.42 -0.06 -19.08
CA SER A 625 -2.43 -0.94 -19.71
C SER A 625 -3.07 -2.19 -20.33
N SER A 626 -4.41 -2.23 -20.39
CA SER A 626 -5.21 -3.26 -21.07
C SER A 626 -4.89 -4.69 -20.64
N GLN A 627 -4.49 -4.88 -19.38
CA GLN A 627 -4.20 -6.20 -18.81
C GLN A 627 -5.45 -7.06 -18.68
N TRP A 628 -6.61 -6.43 -18.48
CA TRP A 628 -7.93 -7.08 -18.46
C TRP A 628 -8.25 -7.87 -19.73
N ARG A 629 -7.66 -7.49 -20.88
CA ARG A 629 -7.83 -8.21 -22.14
C ARG A 629 -7.21 -9.61 -22.12
N TYR A 630 -6.40 -9.93 -21.11
CA TYR A 630 -5.66 -11.19 -20.98
C TYR A 630 -6.05 -11.94 -19.71
N GLU A 631 -7.14 -11.53 -19.04
CA GLU A 631 -7.60 -12.18 -17.82
C GLU A 631 -8.17 -13.57 -18.12
N LYS A 632 -7.76 -14.56 -17.33
CA LYS A 632 -8.17 -15.98 -17.49
C LYS A 632 -8.73 -16.58 -16.22
N LEU A 633 -8.69 -15.83 -15.11
CA LEU A 633 -9.38 -16.20 -13.88
C LEU A 633 -10.87 -15.85 -14.03
N GLU A 634 -11.74 -16.86 -13.97
CA GLU A 634 -13.18 -16.67 -14.05
C GLU A 634 -13.79 -16.42 -12.67
N ILE A 635 -14.88 -15.64 -12.61
CA ILE A 635 -15.55 -15.29 -11.35
C ILE A 635 -16.00 -16.54 -10.59
N LYS A 636 -16.55 -17.53 -11.28
CA LYS A 636 -17.02 -18.78 -10.67
C LYS A 636 -15.91 -19.57 -9.95
N GLU A 637 -14.65 -19.42 -10.36
CA GLU A 637 -13.52 -20.14 -9.74
C GLU A 637 -13.20 -19.60 -8.34
N ILE A 638 -13.66 -18.39 -8.02
CA ILE A 638 -13.38 -17.72 -6.74
C ILE A 638 -14.65 -17.45 -5.92
N LEU A 639 -15.84 -17.76 -6.43
CA LEU A 639 -17.10 -17.66 -5.68
C LEU A 639 -17.20 -18.70 -4.56
N SER A 640 -18.02 -18.40 -3.57
CA SER A 640 -18.46 -19.38 -2.58
C SER A 640 -19.34 -20.45 -3.24
N PRO A 641 -19.19 -21.74 -2.86
CA PRO A 641 -20.19 -22.77 -3.20
C PRO A 641 -21.56 -22.53 -2.55
N LEU A 642 -21.68 -21.56 -1.63
CA LEU A 642 -22.96 -21.10 -1.08
C LEU A 642 -23.65 -20.06 -1.98
N ALA A 643 -22.94 -19.45 -2.93
CA ALA A 643 -23.47 -18.43 -3.83
C ALA A 643 -24.00 -19.06 -5.12
N LYS A 644 -25.03 -18.45 -5.71
CA LYS A 644 -25.52 -18.81 -7.05
C LYS A 644 -24.67 -18.08 -8.08
N ALA A 645 -23.93 -18.81 -8.92
CA ALA A 645 -22.98 -18.22 -9.85
C ALA A 645 -23.67 -17.30 -10.89
N GLU A 646 -24.93 -17.57 -11.20
CA GLU A 646 -25.75 -16.81 -12.14
C GLU A 646 -26.03 -15.37 -11.68
N ASP A 647 -25.97 -15.10 -10.38
CA ASP A 647 -26.16 -13.77 -9.80
C ASP A 647 -24.92 -12.87 -9.95
N TYR A 648 -23.78 -13.46 -10.34
CA TYR A 648 -22.47 -12.81 -10.41
C TYR A 648 -21.81 -12.95 -11.81
N PRO A 649 -22.50 -12.59 -12.92
CA PRO A 649 -21.98 -12.77 -14.27
C PRO A 649 -20.90 -11.74 -14.64
N GLY A 650 -20.21 -12.00 -15.75
CA GLY A 650 -19.19 -11.15 -16.32
C GLY A 650 -17.77 -11.45 -15.83
N SER A 651 -16.88 -10.51 -16.09
CA SER A 651 -15.43 -10.59 -15.86
C SER A 651 -14.98 -9.71 -14.68
N LEU A 652 -13.72 -9.85 -14.24
CA LEU A 652 -13.19 -9.03 -13.15
C LEU A 652 -13.25 -7.50 -13.42
N ILE A 653 -13.12 -7.06 -14.68
CA ILE A 653 -13.26 -5.63 -15.00
C ILE A 653 -14.71 -5.15 -14.90
N ASP A 654 -15.69 -6.03 -15.17
CA ASP A 654 -17.11 -5.69 -15.05
C ASP A 654 -17.49 -5.37 -13.60
N PHE A 655 -16.93 -6.12 -12.64
CA PHE A 655 -17.07 -5.83 -11.21
C PHE A 655 -16.48 -4.46 -10.85
N ASN A 656 -15.33 -4.09 -11.44
CA ASN A 656 -14.74 -2.78 -11.19
C ASN A 656 -15.61 -1.65 -11.74
N VAL A 657 -16.14 -1.78 -12.97
CA VAL A 657 -17.03 -0.77 -13.57
C VAL A 657 -18.33 -0.63 -12.78
N ARG A 658 -18.89 -1.74 -12.28
CA ARG A 658 -20.04 -1.74 -11.35
C ARG A 658 -19.70 -0.96 -10.08
N SER A 659 -18.56 -1.25 -9.45
CA SER A 659 -18.09 -0.53 -8.26
C SER A 659 -17.89 0.96 -8.52
N GLU A 660 -17.31 1.35 -9.65
CA GLU A 660 -17.13 2.76 -10.03
C GLU A 660 -18.47 3.50 -10.13
N ARG A 661 -19.43 2.96 -10.89
CA ARG A 661 -20.73 3.62 -11.09
C ARG A 661 -21.61 3.64 -9.85
N MET A 662 -21.47 2.64 -8.95
CA MET A 662 -22.15 2.60 -7.66
C MET A 662 -21.52 3.54 -6.63
N GLY A 663 -20.41 4.21 -6.96
CA GLY A 663 -19.71 5.13 -6.07
C GLY A 663 -18.79 4.44 -5.07
N TRP A 664 -18.47 3.16 -5.27
CA TRP A 664 -17.62 2.39 -4.37
C TRP A 664 -16.15 2.67 -4.56
N LEU A 665 -15.68 2.71 -5.82
CA LEU A 665 -14.32 3.01 -6.20
C LEU A 665 -14.25 4.31 -7.02
N PRO A 666 -13.12 5.03 -7.02
CA PRO A 666 -12.93 6.16 -7.91
C PRO A 666 -12.77 5.73 -9.37
N SER A 667 -13.01 6.67 -10.29
CA SER A 667 -12.76 6.51 -11.72
C SER A 667 -11.68 7.47 -12.20
N ALA A 668 -10.83 7.04 -13.13
CA ALA A 668 -9.91 7.91 -13.84
C ALA A 668 -9.54 7.34 -15.22
N PRO A 669 -9.81 8.08 -16.31
CA PRO A 669 -10.68 9.25 -16.34
C PRO A 669 -12.11 8.96 -15.85
N GLN A 670 -12.87 9.98 -15.46
CA GLN A 670 -14.14 9.80 -14.75
C GLN A 670 -15.31 9.55 -15.70
N LEU A 671 -15.54 10.50 -16.60
CA LEU A 671 -16.68 10.51 -17.50
C LEU A 671 -16.23 10.43 -18.95
N GLY A 672 -17.08 9.88 -19.82
CA GLY A 672 -16.84 9.71 -21.25
C GLY A 672 -16.76 11.00 -22.07
N THR A 673 -16.77 12.16 -21.41
CA THR A 673 -16.71 13.50 -22.00
C THR A 673 -15.83 14.41 -21.15
N ASN A 674 -15.42 15.55 -21.70
CA ASN A 674 -14.67 16.54 -20.96
C ASN A 674 -15.54 17.16 -19.84
N PRO A 675 -15.19 16.95 -18.55
CA PRO A 675 -16.03 17.39 -17.43
C PRO A 675 -16.16 18.91 -17.31
N LEU A 676 -15.28 19.69 -17.96
CA LEU A 676 -15.36 21.16 -18.01
C LEU A 676 -16.52 21.67 -18.88
N ARG A 677 -17.13 20.82 -19.73
CA ARG A 677 -18.21 21.21 -20.64
C ARG A 677 -19.62 20.97 -20.07
N LEU A 678 -19.72 20.20 -18.99
CA LEU A 678 -21.00 19.77 -18.44
C LEU A 678 -21.80 20.91 -17.80
N ALA A 679 -21.14 21.83 -17.10
CA ALA A 679 -21.83 22.93 -16.42
C ALA A 679 -22.51 23.89 -17.41
N GLU A 680 -21.85 24.20 -18.53
CA GLU A 680 -22.44 25.04 -19.58
C GLU A 680 -23.62 24.33 -20.27
N ALA A 681 -23.47 23.03 -20.57
CA ALA A 681 -24.55 22.23 -21.14
C ALA A 681 -25.76 22.12 -20.20
N ALA A 682 -25.52 21.92 -18.90
CA ALA A 682 -26.57 21.88 -17.88
C ALA A 682 -27.32 23.20 -17.77
N LYS A 683 -26.58 24.32 -17.77
CA LYS A 683 -27.16 25.67 -17.79
C LYS A 683 -28.02 25.91 -19.03
N ALA A 684 -27.58 25.47 -20.21
CA ALA A 684 -28.36 25.56 -21.45
C ALA A 684 -29.64 24.70 -21.40
N ALA A 685 -29.62 23.60 -20.65
CA ALA A 685 -30.78 22.74 -20.40
C ALA A 685 -31.68 23.22 -19.24
N GLY A 686 -31.30 24.26 -18.50
CA GLY A 686 -32.06 24.77 -17.35
C GLY A 686 -32.01 23.87 -16.11
N LEU A 687 -30.99 23.01 -15.98
CA LEU A 687 -30.80 22.08 -14.87
C LEU A 687 -29.55 22.43 -14.06
N SER A 688 -29.44 21.89 -12.84
CA SER A 688 -28.14 21.87 -12.15
C SER A 688 -27.18 20.91 -12.87
N THR A 689 -25.86 21.11 -12.71
CA THR A 689 -24.87 20.24 -13.36
C THR A 689 -25.00 18.79 -12.92
N ALA A 690 -25.32 18.55 -11.64
CA ALA A 690 -25.55 17.21 -11.11
C ALA A 690 -26.82 16.57 -11.71
N ASP A 691 -27.95 17.28 -11.72
CA ASP A 691 -29.21 16.75 -12.29
C ASP A 691 -29.06 16.46 -13.77
N TYR A 692 -28.42 17.37 -14.52
CA TYR A 692 -28.11 17.16 -15.94
C TYR A 692 -27.25 15.90 -16.14
N ALA A 693 -26.18 15.73 -15.37
CA ALA A 693 -25.31 14.57 -15.49
C ALA A 693 -26.06 13.26 -15.14
N VAL A 694 -26.88 13.25 -14.09
CA VAL A 694 -27.73 12.10 -13.73
C VAL A 694 -28.70 11.77 -14.86
N ASP A 695 -29.39 12.76 -15.42
CA ASP A 695 -30.32 12.58 -16.54
C ASP A 695 -29.61 12.03 -17.80
N GLN A 696 -28.42 12.54 -18.11
CA GLN A 696 -27.62 12.05 -19.24
C GLN A 696 -27.10 10.62 -19.00
N LEU A 697 -26.68 10.28 -17.77
CA LEU A 697 -26.24 8.93 -17.40
C LEU A 697 -27.39 7.92 -17.47
N LYS A 698 -28.55 8.25 -16.89
CA LYS A 698 -29.77 7.43 -16.98
C LYS A 698 -30.21 7.17 -18.42
N SER A 699 -30.14 8.20 -19.26
CA SER A 699 -30.54 8.10 -20.67
C SER A 699 -29.48 7.48 -21.59
N GLY A 700 -28.27 7.19 -21.07
CA GLY A 700 -27.14 6.64 -21.83
C GLY A 700 -26.45 7.63 -22.77
N LYS A 701 -26.77 8.93 -22.69
CA LYS A 701 -26.11 9.99 -23.46
C LYS A 701 -24.75 10.40 -22.88
N LEU A 702 -24.58 10.16 -21.58
CA LEU A 702 -23.32 10.21 -20.86
C LEU A 702 -23.03 8.81 -20.31
N ALA A 703 -21.76 8.44 -20.20
CA ALA A 703 -21.31 7.18 -19.63
C ALA A 703 -20.09 7.41 -18.74
N PHE A 704 -19.81 6.48 -17.84
CA PHE A 704 -18.52 6.43 -17.16
C PHE A 704 -17.44 6.08 -18.18
N ALA A 705 -16.25 6.69 -18.08
CA ALA A 705 -15.18 6.46 -19.06
C ALA A 705 -14.71 5.00 -19.08
N ALA A 706 -14.84 4.29 -17.96
CA ALA A 706 -14.47 2.89 -17.80
C ALA A 706 -15.34 1.91 -18.63
N GLU A 707 -16.51 2.34 -19.11
CA GLU A 707 -17.37 1.52 -19.99
C GLU A 707 -16.79 1.38 -21.43
N ASP A 708 -15.93 2.31 -21.86
CA ASP A 708 -15.24 2.26 -23.16
C ASP A 708 -13.81 2.83 -23.04
N PRO A 709 -12.89 2.13 -22.35
CA PRO A 709 -11.56 2.65 -22.02
C PRO A 709 -10.61 2.71 -23.22
N ASP A 710 -10.98 2.07 -24.33
CA ASP A 710 -10.25 2.09 -25.59
C ASP A 710 -10.76 3.19 -26.54
N ASN A 711 -11.80 3.93 -26.15
CA ASN A 711 -12.18 5.16 -26.83
C ASN A 711 -11.09 6.23 -26.65
N PRO A 712 -10.66 6.94 -27.72
CA PRO A 712 -9.69 8.03 -27.63
C PRO A 712 -10.04 9.17 -26.67
N GLN A 713 -11.31 9.31 -26.29
CA GLN A 713 -11.72 10.25 -25.24
C GLN A 713 -11.41 9.74 -23.83
N ASN A 714 -11.24 8.44 -23.60
CA ASN A 714 -11.33 7.80 -22.29
C ASN A 714 -10.01 7.27 -21.70
N PHE A 715 -8.89 7.40 -22.42
CA PHE A 715 -7.59 6.99 -21.89
C PHE A 715 -6.72 8.17 -21.44
N PRO A 716 -5.79 7.95 -20.50
CA PRO A 716 -4.83 8.97 -20.07
C PRO A 716 -3.90 9.38 -21.21
N ARG A 717 -3.54 10.67 -21.26
CA ARG A 717 -2.67 11.23 -22.31
C ARG A 717 -1.36 11.74 -21.76
N ASN A 718 -1.39 12.42 -20.62
CA ASN A 718 -0.20 12.99 -20.00
C ASN A 718 0.06 12.26 -18.70
N MET A 719 1.29 11.78 -18.49
CA MET A 719 1.68 11.14 -17.23
C MET A 719 2.98 11.71 -16.71
N PHE A 720 2.94 12.15 -15.45
CA PHE A 720 4.09 12.51 -14.65
C PHE A 720 4.48 11.34 -13.75
N ILE A 721 5.77 11.04 -13.70
CA ILE A 721 6.33 10.07 -12.76
C ILE A 721 7.47 10.75 -12.01
N TRP A 722 7.39 10.79 -10.68
CA TRP A 722 8.48 11.30 -9.85
C TRP A 722 8.58 10.51 -8.56
N ARG A 723 9.80 10.36 -8.04
CA ARG A 723 10.09 9.54 -6.84
C ARG A 723 9.66 8.08 -7.01
N SER A 724 9.58 7.63 -8.25
CA SER A 724 9.11 6.31 -8.65
C SER A 724 9.87 5.84 -9.88
N ASN A 725 10.12 4.53 -9.92
CA ASN A 725 10.57 3.83 -11.11
C ASN A 725 9.50 2.82 -11.53
N LEU A 726 8.32 3.32 -11.94
CA LEU A 726 7.16 2.50 -12.28
C LEU A 726 7.54 1.38 -13.27
N LEU A 727 8.16 1.74 -14.40
CA LEU A 727 8.50 0.81 -15.49
C LEU A 727 9.74 -0.05 -15.21
N GLY A 728 10.38 0.11 -14.06
CA GLY A 728 11.55 -0.70 -13.67
C GLY A 728 11.38 -1.45 -12.36
N SER A 729 10.27 -1.22 -11.65
CA SER A 729 10.11 -1.63 -10.26
C SER A 729 8.70 -2.07 -9.93
N SER A 730 7.72 -1.17 -9.89
CA SER A 730 6.38 -1.46 -9.37
C SER A 730 5.34 -1.81 -10.42
N GLY A 731 5.66 -1.62 -11.70
CA GLY A 731 4.84 -1.89 -12.89
C GLY A 731 4.55 -3.37 -13.12
N LYS A 732 3.58 -3.97 -12.40
CA LYS A 732 3.10 -5.33 -12.72
C LYS A 732 2.51 -5.33 -14.13
N GLY A 733 2.81 -6.36 -14.91
CA GLY A 733 2.49 -6.38 -16.33
C GLY A 733 3.33 -5.39 -17.13
N HIS A 734 4.65 -5.42 -16.93
CA HIS A 734 5.58 -4.49 -17.56
C HIS A 734 5.42 -4.44 -19.09
N GLU A 735 5.33 -5.60 -19.74
CA GLU A 735 5.19 -5.67 -21.20
C GLU A 735 3.86 -5.10 -21.70
N TYR A 736 2.80 -5.18 -20.89
CA TYR A 736 1.50 -4.55 -21.17
C TYR A 736 1.56 -3.03 -21.09
N MET A 737 2.27 -2.48 -20.10
CA MET A 737 2.52 -1.03 -20.03
C MET A 737 3.30 -0.55 -21.25
N LEU A 738 4.32 -1.31 -21.68
CA LEU A 738 5.11 -0.98 -22.87
C LEU A 738 4.26 -0.97 -24.15
N LYS A 739 3.38 -1.96 -24.34
CA LYS A 739 2.48 -2.03 -25.49
C LYS A 739 1.42 -0.92 -25.45
N TYR A 740 0.57 -0.94 -24.43
CA TYR A 740 -0.67 -0.17 -24.45
C TYR A 740 -0.51 1.28 -23.99
N LEU A 741 0.33 1.55 -22.98
CA LEU A 741 0.58 2.93 -22.55
C LEU A 741 1.63 3.61 -23.43
N LEU A 742 2.72 2.91 -23.77
CA LEU A 742 3.87 3.54 -24.42
C LEU A 742 3.89 3.39 -25.95
N GLY A 743 3.36 2.29 -26.50
CA GLY A 743 3.35 2.02 -27.94
C GLY A 743 4.72 1.58 -28.46
N THR A 744 5.51 0.87 -27.65
CA THR A 744 6.86 0.40 -27.99
C THR A 744 6.88 -1.09 -28.33
N ARG A 745 8.06 -1.63 -28.63
CA ARG A 745 8.27 -3.08 -28.62
C ARG A 745 7.93 -3.63 -27.23
N HIS A 746 7.35 -4.83 -27.19
CA HIS A 746 6.93 -5.52 -25.97
C HIS A 746 7.25 -7.01 -26.07
N GLY A 747 7.27 -7.67 -24.91
CA GLY A 747 7.56 -9.09 -24.76
C GLY A 747 6.35 -10.00 -24.49
N ILE A 748 5.10 -9.52 -24.55
CA ILE A 748 3.91 -10.38 -24.35
C ILE A 748 3.95 -11.62 -25.26
N GLN A 749 3.75 -12.81 -24.67
CA GLN A 749 3.79 -14.09 -25.37
C GLN A 749 2.40 -14.72 -25.59
N GLY A 750 1.46 -14.44 -24.68
CA GLY A 750 0.10 -14.96 -24.73
C GLY A 750 -0.83 -14.19 -25.67
N LYS A 751 -1.91 -14.86 -26.08
CA LYS A 751 -3.02 -14.27 -26.82
C LYS A 751 -3.98 -13.54 -25.89
N ASP A 752 -4.60 -12.47 -26.39
CA ASP A 752 -5.70 -11.80 -25.68
C ASP A 752 -7.00 -12.62 -25.77
N LEU A 753 -8.03 -12.23 -25.01
CA LEU A 753 -9.32 -12.93 -24.96
C LEU A 753 -10.01 -13.05 -26.32
N GLY A 754 -9.82 -12.08 -27.22
CA GLY A 754 -10.38 -12.12 -28.57
C GLY A 754 -9.74 -13.23 -29.40
N GLU A 755 -8.40 -13.25 -29.44
CA GLU A 755 -7.64 -14.27 -30.18
C GLU A 755 -7.69 -15.66 -29.53
N PHE A 756 -7.81 -15.72 -28.20
CA PHE A 756 -7.96 -16.96 -27.43
C PHE A 756 -9.38 -17.55 -27.54
N GLY A 757 -10.38 -16.74 -27.89
CA GLY A 757 -11.79 -17.15 -27.89
C GLY A 757 -12.41 -17.23 -26.49
N GLY A 758 -11.90 -16.43 -25.54
CA GLY A 758 -12.42 -16.36 -24.18
C GLY A 758 -13.68 -15.48 -24.04
N GLN A 759 -14.31 -15.52 -22.87
CA GLN A 759 -15.48 -14.69 -22.57
C GLN A 759 -15.08 -13.20 -22.53
N LYS A 760 -15.71 -12.40 -23.40
CA LYS A 760 -15.56 -10.94 -23.42
C LYS A 760 -16.36 -10.31 -22.25
N PRO A 761 -15.92 -9.15 -21.72
CA PRO A 761 -16.67 -8.44 -20.67
C PRO A 761 -18.06 -8.00 -21.12
N GLU A 762 -18.95 -7.79 -20.16
CA GLU A 762 -20.34 -7.37 -20.38
C GLU A 762 -20.55 -5.86 -20.18
N GLU A 763 -19.76 -5.23 -19.32
CA GLU A 763 -19.86 -3.80 -18.95
C GLU A 763 -18.85 -2.93 -19.70
N VAL A 764 -17.81 -3.55 -20.27
CA VAL A 764 -16.74 -2.87 -21.01
C VAL A 764 -16.86 -3.19 -22.49
N LYS A 765 -16.85 -2.15 -23.33
CA LYS A 765 -16.85 -2.32 -24.77
C LYS A 765 -15.54 -2.95 -25.26
N TRP A 766 -15.65 -4.10 -25.93
CA TRP A 766 -14.52 -4.75 -26.57
C TRP A 766 -14.26 -4.19 -27.98
N HIS A 767 -13.03 -3.78 -28.23
CA HIS A 767 -12.51 -3.49 -29.57
C HIS A 767 -11.50 -4.57 -29.94
N ASP A 768 -11.67 -5.21 -31.11
CA ASP A 768 -10.75 -6.27 -31.54
C ASP A 768 -9.32 -5.73 -31.70
N GLU A 769 -9.19 -4.50 -32.23
CA GLU A 769 -7.93 -3.73 -32.24
C GLU A 769 -7.94 -2.67 -31.13
N ALA A 770 -7.27 -2.96 -30.00
CA ALA A 770 -7.09 -1.97 -28.93
C ALA A 770 -6.06 -0.89 -29.31
N PRO A 771 -6.26 0.38 -28.90
CA PRO A 771 -5.27 1.44 -29.09
C PRO A 771 -3.99 1.17 -28.31
N GLU A 772 -2.85 1.36 -28.98
CA GLU A 772 -1.51 1.31 -28.40
C GLU A 772 -0.92 2.71 -28.26
N GLY A 773 0.00 2.89 -27.30
CA GLY A 773 0.65 4.17 -27.06
C GLY A 773 -0.32 5.25 -26.60
N LYS A 774 -1.23 4.91 -25.68
CA LYS A 774 -2.24 5.81 -25.11
C LYS A 774 -1.65 7.12 -24.57
N LEU A 775 -0.46 7.07 -23.96
CA LEU A 775 0.23 8.26 -23.46
C LEU A 775 0.85 9.09 -24.59
N ASP A 776 0.39 10.33 -24.71
CA ASP A 776 0.95 11.37 -25.56
C ASP A 776 2.26 11.93 -24.98
N LEU A 777 2.32 12.17 -23.67
CA LEU A 777 3.53 12.68 -23.02
C LEU A 777 3.82 11.94 -21.71
N LEU A 778 5.02 11.37 -21.61
CA LEU A 778 5.57 10.78 -20.40
C LEU A 778 6.74 11.62 -19.89
N VAL A 779 6.56 12.24 -18.73
CA VAL A 779 7.55 13.09 -18.05
C VAL A 779 8.04 12.39 -16.79
N THR A 780 9.36 12.29 -16.62
CA THR A 780 9.95 11.68 -15.41
C THR A 780 10.95 12.60 -14.73
N LEU A 781 10.83 12.74 -13.41
CA LEU A 781 11.77 13.46 -12.57
C LEU A 781 12.58 12.44 -11.76
N ASP A 782 13.90 12.44 -11.94
CA ASP A 782 14.82 11.53 -11.26
C ASP A 782 16.22 12.15 -11.16
N PHE A 783 17.04 11.66 -10.23
CA PHE A 783 18.45 12.05 -10.10
C PHE A 783 19.38 11.05 -10.81
N ARG A 784 18.89 9.86 -11.14
CA ARG A 784 19.61 8.84 -11.90
C ARG A 784 18.85 8.47 -13.18
N MET A 785 19.54 8.01 -14.22
CA MET A 785 18.86 7.47 -15.40
C MET A 785 18.29 6.08 -15.07
N SER A 786 17.08 6.05 -14.52
CA SER A 786 16.36 4.81 -14.21
C SER A 786 15.73 4.19 -15.46
N THR A 787 15.25 2.95 -15.34
CA THR A 787 14.46 2.30 -16.40
C THR A 787 13.28 3.16 -16.86
N THR A 788 12.55 3.80 -15.94
CA THR A 788 11.46 4.69 -16.33
C THR A 788 11.96 5.87 -17.16
N CYS A 789 13.03 6.55 -16.72
CA CYS A 789 13.63 7.63 -17.50
C CYS A 789 14.01 7.19 -18.92
N LEU A 790 14.57 5.98 -19.07
CA LEU A 790 14.96 5.44 -20.37
C LEU A 790 13.79 5.36 -21.37
N TYR A 791 12.57 5.14 -20.86
CA TYR A 791 11.34 5.04 -21.64
C TYR A 791 10.53 6.35 -21.73
N SER A 792 10.89 7.41 -21.01
CA SER A 792 10.17 8.68 -21.01
C SER A 792 10.43 9.54 -22.25
N ASP A 793 9.53 10.48 -22.54
CA ASP A 793 9.76 11.48 -23.60
C ASP A 793 10.64 12.61 -23.09
N VAL A 794 10.38 13.04 -21.85
CA VAL A 794 11.11 14.10 -21.14
C VAL A 794 11.61 13.56 -19.81
N VAL A 795 12.88 13.84 -19.51
CA VAL A 795 13.53 13.51 -18.24
C VAL A 795 14.06 14.79 -17.61
N LEU A 796 13.64 15.08 -16.38
CA LEU A 796 13.97 16.29 -15.65
C LEU A 796 14.93 15.94 -14.50
N PRO A 797 16.10 16.58 -14.40
CA PRO A 797 17.08 16.26 -13.36
C PRO A 797 16.59 16.80 -12.02
N THR A 798 16.23 15.91 -11.09
CA THR A 798 15.85 16.31 -9.73
C THR A 798 17.08 16.39 -8.82
N ALA A 799 16.98 17.19 -7.75
CA ALA A 799 17.98 17.26 -6.70
C ALA A 799 18.01 15.95 -5.90
N THR A 800 19.22 15.51 -5.54
CA THR A 800 19.38 14.37 -4.61
C THR A 800 18.90 14.75 -3.21
N TRP A 801 18.76 13.76 -2.32
CA TRP A 801 18.32 14.00 -0.95
C TRP A 801 19.30 14.82 -0.11
N TYR A 802 20.54 14.99 -0.57
CA TYR A 802 21.57 15.81 0.08
C TYR A 802 21.68 17.22 -0.53
N GLU A 803 20.75 17.58 -1.43
CA GLU A 803 20.72 18.83 -2.19
C GLU A 803 19.36 19.54 -2.08
N LYS A 804 18.47 19.11 -1.17
CA LYS A 804 17.13 19.72 -0.99
C LYS A 804 16.60 19.64 0.44
N ASP A 805 15.69 20.55 0.77
CA ASP A 805 14.98 20.60 2.05
C ASP A 805 13.62 19.90 1.96
N ASP A 806 13.30 19.04 2.94
CA ASP A 806 12.03 18.30 3.02
C ASP A 806 11.86 17.65 4.42
N LEU A 807 10.77 16.91 4.66
CA LEU A 807 10.43 16.20 5.89
C LEU A 807 10.32 14.68 5.67
N ASN A 808 10.63 13.90 6.70
CA ASN A 808 10.52 12.44 6.70
C ASN A 808 10.01 11.91 8.05
N THR A 809 9.10 10.92 8.00
CA THR A 809 8.62 10.14 9.16
C THR A 809 8.40 8.67 8.77
N SER A 810 8.30 7.76 9.73
CA SER A 810 7.91 6.37 9.48
C SER A 810 7.12 5.78 10.66
N ASP A 811 6.43 4.68 10.37
CA ASP A 811 5.89 3.67 11.26
C ASP A 811 6.86 3.25 12.37
N MET A 812 8.13 3.02 12.01
CA MET A 812 9.09 2.32 12.87
C MET A 812 9.45 3.10 14.14
N HIS A 813 9.38 4.43 14.12
CA HIS A 813 9.74 5.29 15.25
C HIS A 813 8.98 6.63 15.23
N PRO A 814 8.84 7.31 16.36
CA PRO A 814 7.97 8.48 16.50
C PRO A 814 8.64 9.82 16.16
N PHE A 815 9.75 9.78 15.43
CA PHE A 815 10.55 10.96 15.12
C PHE A 815 10.23 11.56 13.76
N ILE A 816 10.06 12.87 13.73
CA ILE A 816 10.13 13.68 12.50
C ILE A 816 11.52 14.34 12.40
N HIS A 817 12.11 14.25 11.21
CA HIS A 817 13.41 14.86 10.90
C HIS A 817 13.50 15.21 9.41
N PRO A 818 14.44 16.11 9.02
CA PRO A 818 14.42 16.69 7.69
C PRO A 818 15.36 16.00 6.71
N LEU A 819 15.08 16.18 5.43
CA LEU A 819 16.10 16.26 4.39
C LEU A 819 16.63 17.71 4.38
N THR A 820 17.93 17.91 4.20
CA THR A 820 18.48 19.27 3.95
C THR A 820 19.56 19.29 2.87
N ALA A 821 19.72 20.46 2.25
CA ALA A 821 20.75 20.70 1.25
C ALA A 821 22.14 20.87 1.89
N ALA A 822 23.02 19.88 1.72
CA ALA A 822 24.43 19.97 2.10
C ALA A 822 25.21 20.92 1.18
N THR A 823 24.85 20.92 -0.10
CA THR A 823 25.28 21.83 -1.16
C THR A 823 24.07 22.18 -2.02
N ASP A 824 24.18 23.24 -2.84
CA ASP A 824 23.20 23.48 -3.90
C ASP A 824 23.14 22.26 -4.84
N PRO A 825 21.98 22.00 -5.49
CA PRO A 825 21.86 20.94 -6.49
C PRO A 825 22.91 21.05 -7.58
N ALA A 826 23.66 19.98 -7.82
CA ALA A 826 24.69 19.98 -8.85
C ALA A 826 24.13 20.13 -10.28
N TRP A 827 24.90 20.75 -11.16
CA TRP A 827 24.54 21.07 -12.55
C TRP A 827 23.27 21.89 -12.67
N GLU A 828 22.26 21.39 -13.40
CA GLU A 828 20.98 22.06 -13.60
C GLU A 828 19.84 21.34 -12.87
N SER A 829 20.17 20.46 -11.91
CA SER A 829 19.18 19.82 -11.06
C SER A 829 18.36 20.86 -10.28
N ARG A 830 17.08 20.57 -10.05
CA ARG A 830 16.20 21.38 -9.20
C ARG A 830 15.44 20.47 -8.23
N SER A 831 15.03 20.98 -7.07
CA SER A 831 14.16 20.22 -6.17
C SER A 831 12.82 19.90 -6.86
N ASP A 832 12.15 18.80 -6.50
CA ASP A 832 10.84 18.48 -7.07
C ASP A 832 9.84 19.64 -6.88
N TRP A 833 9.91 20.35 -5.75
CA TRP A 833 9.15 21.56 -5.48
C TRP A 833 9.39 22.66 -6.51
N ASP A 834 10.65 22.99 -6.78
CA ASP A 834 11.00 24.04 -7.74
C ASP A 834 10.70 23.65 -9.20
N ILE A 835 10.78 22.36 -9.52
CA ILE A 835 10.39 21.83 -10.83
C ILE A 835 8.89 22.08 -11.05
N TYR A 836 8.03 21.61 -10.15
CA TYR A 836 6.59 21.79 -10.30
C TYR A 836 6.13 23.24 -10.13
N LYS A 837 6.80 24.05 -9.31
CA LYS A 837 6.59 25.51 -9.26
C LYS A 837 6.89 26.16 -10.62
N GLY A 838 7.96 25.73 -11.31
CA GLY A 838 8.30 26.15 -12.66
C GLY A 838 7.25 25.74 -13.70
N ILE A 839 6.80 24.48 -13.64
CA ILE A 839 5.72 23.96 -14.51
C ILE A 839 4.42 24.72 -14.28
N ALA A 840 4.02 24.95 -13.02
CA ALA A 840 2.82 25.71 -12.67
C ALA A 840 2.88 27.14 -13.22
N LYS A 841 4.05 27.79 -13.15
CA LYS A 841 4.29 29.12 -13.73
C LYS A 841 4.13 29.13 -15.24
N ALA A 842 4.75 28.18 -15.94
CA ALA A 842 4.62 28.06 -17.39
C ALA A 842 3.17 27.74 -17.79
N PHE A 843 2.51 26.83 -17.09
CA PHE A 843 1.11 26.47 -17.28
C PHE A 843 0.18 27.69 -17.14
N SER A 844 0.31 28.46 -16.06
CA SER A 844 -0.47 29.70 -15.83
C SER A 844 -0.32 30.72 -16.97
N LYS A 845 0.84 30.78 -17.63
CA LYS A 845 1.07 31.67 -18.78
C LYS A 845 0.47 31.09 -20.06
N VAL A 846 0.73 29.81 -20.33
CA VAL A 846 0.33 29.13 -21.58
C VAL A 846 -1.18 28.88 -21.65
N CYS A 847 -1.88 28.77 -20.52
CA CYS A 847 -3.32 28.50 -20.53
C CYS A 847 -4.18 29.70 -20.95
N VAL A 848 -3.64 30.92 -20.93
CA VAL A 848 -4.39 32.15 -21.22
C VAL A 848 -4.88 32.15 -22.68
N GLY A 849 -6.19 32.28 -22.88
CA GLY A 849 -6.83 32.17 -24.20
C GLY A 849 -7.32 30.76 -24.53
N HIS A 850 -7.03 29.77 -23.68
CA HIS A 850 -7.48 28.38 -23.84
C HIS A 850 -8.32 27.86 -22.68
N LEU A 851 -7.92 28.20 -21.45
CA LEU A 851 -8.61 27.86 -20.20
C LEU A 851 -8.63 29.10 -19.30
N GLY A 852 -9.81 29.44 -18.79
CA GLY A 852 -10.03 30.59 -17.92
C GLY A 852 -10.41 30.18 -16.50
N GLU A 853 -11.50 30.76 -16.01
CA GLU A 853 -12.21 30.27 -14.83
C GLU A 853 -13.26 29.26 -15.28
N GLU A 854 -13.00 27.98 -15.04
CA GLU A 854 -13.83 26.88 -15.52
C GLU A 854 -14.60 26.24 -14.36
N THR A 855 -15.73 25.65 -14.70
CA THR A 855 -16.50 24.81 -13.77
C THR A 855 -16.30 23.35 -14.14
N ASP A 856 -15.64 22.60 -13.26
CA ASP A 856 -15.33 21.20 -13.43
C ASP A 856 -16.32 20.33 -12.65
N LEU A 857 -16.88 19.28 -13.25
CA LEU A 857 -17.65 18.27 -12.52
C LEU A 857 -16.75 17.10 -12.12
N VAL A 858 -16.59 16.90 -10.81
CA VAL A 858 -15.76 15.84 -10.24
C VAL A 858 -16.65 14.75 -9.66
N THR A 859 -16.41 13.49 -10.03
CA THR A 859 -16.99 12.34 -9.32
C THR A 859 -16.16 12.02 -8.08
N LEU A 860 -16.81 11.77 -6.95
CA LEU A 860 -16.15 11.39 -5.69
C LEU A 860 -16.84 10.14 -5.12
N PRO A 861 -16.15 9.01 -4.94
CA PRO A 861 -16.76 7.81 -4.36
C PRO A 861 -17.13 8.02 -2.89
N HIS A 862 -17.96 7.14 -2.33
CA HIS A 862 -18.33 7.15 -0.92
C HIS A 862 -17.08 7.06 -0.05
N GLN A 863 -16.79 8.16 0.65
CA GLN A 863 -15.59 8.24 1.46
C GLN A 863 -15.80 7.52 2.79
N HIS A 864 -14.90 6.62 3.16
CA HIS A 864 -14.73 6.20 4.55
C HIS A 864 -14.41 7.43 5.42
N ASP A 865 -14.75 7.37 6.70
CA ASP A 865 -14.58 8.47 7.65
C ASP A 865 -15.37 9.73 7.24
N SER A 866 -16.51 9.51 6.58
CA SER A 866 -17.50 10.54 6.28
C SER A 866 -18.91 9.97 6.44
N PRO A 867 -19.95 10.81 6.59
CA PRO A 867 -21.33 10.33 6.63
C PRO A 867 -21.74 9.49 5.41
N ALA A 868 -21.07 9.64 4.27
CA ALA A 868 -21.35 8.88 3.06
C ALA A 868 -20.94 7.40 3.14
N GLU A 869 -20.22 6.98 4.19
CA GLU A 869 -19.90 5.57 4.42
C GLU A 869 -21.15 4.73 4.77
N LEU A 870 -22.23 5.38 5.20
CA LEU A 870 -23.53 4.78 5.47
C LEU A 870 -24.42 4.77 4.20
N ALA A 871 -23.90 4.22 3.10
CA ALA A 871 -24.55 4.35 1.79
C ALA A 871 -25.61 3.27 1.53
N GLN A 872 -25.23 2.00 1.39
CA GLN A 872 -26.14 0.91 1.05
C GLN A 872 -25.91 -0.33 1.93
N VAL A 873 -26.96 -0.82 2.60
CA VAL A 873 -26.90 -2.07 3.40
C VAL A 873 -27.02 -3.32 2.50
N GLU A 874 -27.67 -3.16 1.34
CA GLU A 874 -27.78 -4.16 0.28
C GLU A 874 -27.12 -3.61 -0.99
N VAL A 875 -26.58 -4.49 -1.84
CA VAL A 875 -26.00 -4.07 -3.12
C VAL A 875 -27.13 -3.85 -4.13
N ARG A 876 -27.32 -2.60 -4.59
CA ARG A 876 -28.26 -2.28 -5.66
C ARG A 876 -27.61 -1.43 -6.74
N ASP A 877 -27.73 -1.87 -7.98
CA ASP A 877 -27.16 -1.22 -9.15
C ASP A 877 -28.20 -0.39 -9.90
N TRP A 878 -28.03 0.94 -9.87
CA TRP A 878 -28.94 1.86 -10.53
C TRP A 878 -29.00 1.67 -12.04
N LYS A 879 -27.92 1.18 -12.68
CA LYS A 879 -27.88 0.96 -14.13
C LYS A 879 -28.72 -0.26 -14.56
N LYS A 880 -29.00 -1.16 -13.62
CA LYS A 880 -29.94 -2.29 -13.79
C LYS A 880 -31.38 -1.94 -13.41
N GLY A 881 -31.63 -0.71 -12.93
CA GLY A 881 -32.96 -0.28 -12.47
C GLY A 881 -33.34 -0.81 -11.08
N GLU A 882 -32.37 -1.30 -10.30
CA GLU A 882 -32.60 -1.83 -8.94
C GLU A 882 -32.78 -0.71 -7.89
N CYS A 883 -32.27 0.48 -8.19
CA CYS A 883 -32.42 1.69 -7.38
C CYS A 883 -32.31 2.97 -8.23
N GLU A 884 -32.65 4.11 -7.65
CA GLU A 884 -32.38 5.42 -8.28
C GLU A 884 -30.88 5.78 -8.12
N PRO A 885 -30.23 6.39 -9.13
CA PRO A 885 -28.86 6.92 -9.02
C PRO A 885 -28.88 8.24 -8.25
N ILE A 886 -28.58 8.15 -6.96
CA ILE A 886 -28.56 9.26 -6.01
C ILE A 886 -27.08 9.59 -5.74
N PRO A 887 -26.56 10.73 -6.25
CA PRO A 887 -25.18 11.14 -6.01
C PRO A 887 -24.81 11.12 -4.53
N GLY A 888 -23.73 10.42 -4.19
CA GLY A 888 -23.25 10.29 -2.83
C GLY A 888 -23.94 9.21 -1.99
N LYS A 889 -24.91 8.47 -2.54
CA LYS A 889 -25.54 7.31 -1.87
C LYS A 889 -25.57 6.01 -2.69
N THR A 890 -25.98 6.05 -3.95
CA THR A 890 -26.04 4.85 -4.83
C THR A 890 -25.19 5.01 -6.09
N MET A 891 -24.55 6.16 -6.23
CA MET A 891 -23.57 6.49 -7.25
C MET A 891 -22.55 7.48 -6.63
N PRO A 892 -21.39 7.77 -7.25
CA PRO A 892 -20.45 8.73 -6.67
C PRO A 892 -21.08 10.12 -6.55
N ALA A 893 -20.65 10.89 -5.55
CA ALA A 893 -21.04 12.29 -5.44
C ALA A 893 -20.58 13.07 -6.69
N LEU A 894 -21.41 13.99 -7.16
CA LEU A 894 -21.13 14.84 -8.32
C LEU A 894 -20.91 16.28 -7.84
N ILE A 895 -19.66 16.72 -7.81
CA ILE A 895 -19.26 17.97 -7.15
C ILE A 895 -18.71 18.96 -8.17
N GLU A 896 -19.28 20.16 -8.22
CA GLU A 896 -18.70 21.27 -8.97
C GLU A 896 -17.45 21.83 -8.27
N VAL A 897 -16.34 21.89 -8.99
CA VAL A 897 -15.10 22.53 -8.55
C VAL A 897 -14.77 23.68 -9.48
N LYS A 898 -14.65 24.90 -8.93
CA LYS A 898 -14.24 26.09 -9.70
C LYS A 898 -12.72 26.15 -9.80
N ARG A 899 -12.21 26.17 -11.04
CA ARG A 899 -10.77 26.20 -11.33
C ARG A 899 -10.41 27.46 -12.08
N ASN A 900 -9.55 28.28 -11.49
CA ASN A 900 -8.96 29.42 -12.19
C ASN A 900 -7.58 29.03 -12.70
N TYR A 901 -7.52 28.57 -13.95
CA TYR A 901 -6.28 28.05 -14.55
C TYR A 901 -5.17 29.11 -14.65
N PRO A 902 -5.44 30.37 -15.07
CA PRO A 902 -4.44 31.43 -15.05
C PRO A 902 -3.78 31.66 -13.67
N GLU A 903 -4.51 31.44 -12.57
CA GLU A 903 -4.01 31.62 -11.20
C GLU A 903 -3.30 30.39 -10.61
N THR A 904 -3.12 29.30 -11.37
CA THR A 904 -2.52 28.04 -10.87
C THR A 904 -1.21 28.27 -10.11
N TYR A 905 -0.28 29.06 -10.65
CA TYR A 905 0.98 29.40 -9.99
C TYR A 905 0.81 30.20 -8.69
N GLU A 906 -0.08 31.20 -8.68
CA GLU A 906 -0.31 32.02 -7.50
C GLU A 906 -0.96 31.21 -6.37
N ARG A 907 -1.86 30.29 -6.71
CA ARG A 907 -2.44 29.32 -5.76
C ARG A 907 -1.42 28.29 -5.29
N PHE A 908 -0.56 27.81 -6.19
CA PHE A 908 0.50 26.88 -5.83
C PHE A 908 1.43 27.47 -4.76
N THR A 909 1.79 28.75 -4.91
CA THR A 909 2.75 29.49 -4.07
C THR A 909 2.11 30.26 -2.90
N SER A 910 0.88 29.94 -2.51
CA SER A 910 0.22 30.56 -1.35
C SER A 910 -0.78 29.64 -0.67
N ILE A 911 -1.01 29.87 0.62
CA ILE A 911 -2.03 29.14 1.39
C ILE A 911 -3.41 29.69 1.05
N GLY A 912 -4.29 28.83 0.57
CA GLY A 912 -5.66 29.18 0.17
C GLY A 912 -6.63 29.42 1.33
N PRO A 913 -7.76 30.10 1.07
CA PRO A 913 -8.68 30.60 2.10
C PRO A 913 -9.55 29.54 2.77
N LEU A 914 -9.63 28.31 2.23
CA LEU A 914 -10.54 27.29 2.76
C LEU A 914 -10.14 26.79 4.16
N LEU A 915 -8.88 26.96 4.56
CA LEU A 915 -8.43 26.64 5.92
C LEU A 915 -9.02 27.57 6.98
N GLU A 916 -9.36 28.81 6.63
CA GLU A 916 -10.06 29.72 7.54
C GLU A 916 -11.58 29.56 7.42
N SER A 917 -12.12 29.46 6.20
CA SER A 917 -13.59 29.44 6.00
C SER A 917 -14.24 28.09 6.30
N ILE A 918 -13.56 26.98 6.07
CA ILE A 918 -14.07 25.61 6.32
C ILE A 918 -13.35 24.97 7.51
N GLY A 919 -12.07 25.28 7.70
CA GLY A 919 -11.22 24.62 8.68
C GLY A 919 -10.43 23.44 8.10
N ASN A 920 -9.88 22.63 9.01
CA ASN A 920 -9.07 21.46 8.69
C ASN A 920 -9.59 20.22 9.42
N GLY A 921 -9.16 19.03 8.99
CA GLY A 921 -9.63 17.79 9.57
C GLY A 921 -9.19 16.53 8.82
N GLY A 922 -9.67 15.40 9.28
CA GLY A 922 -9.39 14.06 8.77
C GLY A 922 -9.98 13.01 9.72
N LYS A 923 -10.09 11.76 9.27
CA LYS A 923 -10.57 10.63 10.10
C LYS A 923 -11.94 10.87 10.77
N GLY A 924 -12.81 11.60 10.08
CA GLY A 924 -14.18 11.89 10.51
C GLY A 924 -14.34 13.03 11.52
N ILE A 925 -13.27 13.78 11.82
CA ILE A 925 -13.30 14.95 12.69
C ILE A 925 -12.78 16.20 11.98
N SER A 926 -13.18 17.38 12.47
CA SER A 926 -12.77 18.68 11.94
C SER A 926 -12.61 19.73 13.05
N TRP A 927 -11.75 20.71 12.82
CA TRP A 927 -11.48 21.81 13.75
C TRP A 927 -11.16 23.12 13.00
N ASN A 928 -11.28 24.24 13.73
CA ASN A 928 -10.84 25.55 13.24
C ASN A 928 -9.32 25.67 13.27
N THR A 929 -8.73 26.26 12.23
CA THR A 929 -7.27 26.43 12.12
C THR A 929 -6.81 27.86 11.77
N GLU A 930 -7.66 28.87 12.02
CA GLU A 930 -7.35 30.27 11.69
C GLU A 930 -6.07 30.76 12.38
N LYS A 931 -5.89 30.44 13.66
CA LYS A 931 -4.69 30.82 14.42
C LYS A 931 -3.40 30.27 13.81
N GLU A 932 -3.46 29.08 13.24
CA GLU A 932 -2.31 28.46 12.58
C GLU A 932 -2.03 29.11 11.23
N VAL A 933 -3.07 29.46 10.45
CA VAL A 933 -2.92 30.24 9.21
C VAL A 933 -2.32 31.62 9.49
N ASP A 934 -2.73 32.27 10.57
CA ASP A 934 -2.16 33.54 11.01
C ASP A 934 -0.70 33.42 11.42
N LEU A 935 -0.34 32.35 12.13
CA LEU A 935 1.05 32.04 12.45
C LEU A 935 1.88 31.81 11.18
N LEU A 936 1.34 31.07 10.21
CA LEU A 936 2.00 30.85 8.92
C LEU A 936 2.20 32.14 8.14
N GLY A 937 1.28 33.10 8.21
CA GLY A 937 1.48 34.43 7.63
C GLY A 937 2.62 35.23 8.27
N LYS A 938 3.02 34.90 9.50
CA LYS A 938 4.19 35.48 10.18
C LYS A 938 5.47 34.72 9.86
N LEU A 939 5.41 33.39 9.76
CA LEU A 939 6.55 32.52 9.49
C LEU A 939 7.00 32.60 8.02
N ASN A 940 6.05 32.47 7.10
CA ASN A 940 6.32 32.38 5.66
C ASN A 940 6.22 33.75 4.96
N HIS A 941 5.87 34.80 5.72
CA HIS A 941 5.41 36.08 5.17
C HIS A 941 4.13 35.96 4.33
N ARG A 942 3.62 37.10 3.85
CA ARG A 942 2.38 37.20 3.08
C ARG A 942 2.67 37.81 1.72
N LYS A 943 1.95 37.35 0.69
CA LYS A 943 2.01 37.90 -0.68
C LYS A 943 1.76 39.41 -0.65
N LEU A 944 2.62 40.18 -1.30
CA LEU A 944 2.56 41.65 -1.31
C LEU A 944 1.67 42.21 -2.44
N ASP A 945 1.54 41.45 -3.52
CA ASP A 945 0.80 41.77 -4.74
C ASP A 945 0.13 40.51 -5.33
N GLY A 946 -0.40 40.64 -6.56
CA GLY A 946 -1.08 39.57 -7.26
C GLY A 946 -2.52 39.29 -6.77
N PRO A 947 -3.23 38.34 -7.42
CA PRO A 947 -4.62 38.00 -7.11
C PRO A 947 -4.86 37.50 -5.68
N HIS A 948 -3.80 37.06 -4.99
CA HIS A 948 -3.86 36.48 -3.65
C HIS A 948 -3.05 37.26 -2.62
N LYS A 949 -2.94 38.58 -2.83
CA LYS A 949 -2.32 39.52 -1.87
C LYS A 949 -2.84 39.30 -0.46
N GLY A 950 -1.93 39.25 0.51
CA GLY A 950 -2.22 39.04 1.93
C GLY A 950 -2.33 37.58 2.37
N ARG A 951 -2.38 36.60 1.46
CA ARG A 951 -2.30 35.18 1.82
C ARG A 951 -0.87 34.81 2.25
N PRO A 952 -0.69 33.88 3.22
CA PRO A 952 0.63 33.35 3.54
C PRO A 952 1.32 32.73 2.32
N GLN A 953 2.63 32.93 2.17
CA GLN A 953 3.40 32.41 1.03
C GLN A 953 3.77 30.93 1.22
N ILE A 954 3.98 30.25 0.10
CA ILE A 954 4.60 28.94 0.00
C ILE A 954 5.61 28.98 -1.15
N ASP A 955 6.66 29.80 -1.01
CA ASP A 955 7.61 30.01 -2.11
C ASP A 955 8.71 28.95 -2.11
N SER A 956 9.17 28.53 -0.93
CA SER A 956 10.21 27.52 -0.72
C SER A 956 9.67 26.19 -0.17
N ALA A 957 10.48 25.14 -0.25
CA ALA A 957 10.15 23.87 0.38
C ALA A 957 10.10 23.97 1.92
N VAL A 958 10.83 24.90 2.52
CA VAL A 958 10.77 25.18 3.96
C VAL A 958 9.43 25.82 4.34
N ASP A 959 8.89 26.73 3.53
CA ASP A 959 7.55 27.30 3.77
C ASP A 959 6.46 26.23 3.72
N ALA A 960 6.59 25.28 2.77
CA ALA A 960 5.72 24.12 2.66
C ALA A 960 5.88 23.16 3.87
N ALA A 961 7.10 22.93 4.33
CA ALA A 961 7.37 22.14 5.54
C ALA A 961 6.77 22.81 6.79
N GLU A 962 6.91 24.13 6.95
CA GLU A 962 6.31 24.86 8.06
C GLU A 962 4.77 24.84 8.01
N MET A 963 4.16 24.87 6.82
CA MET A 963 2.72 24.64 6.66
C MET A 963 2.31 23.27 7.23
N ILE A 964 3.03 22.20 6.88
CA ILE A 964 2.77 20.84 7.40
C ILE A 964 2.88 20.84 8.93
N LEU A 965 4.00 21.31 9.46
CA LEU A 965 4.32 21.27 10.89
C LEU A 965 3.35 22.12 11.73
N THR A 966 2.88 23.24 11.19
CA THR A 966 2.00 24.16 11.94
C THR A 966 0.56 23.68 11.97
N LEU A 967 0.08 23.06 10.89
CA LEU A 967 -1.33 22.65 10.75
C LEU A 967 -1.65 21.28 11.34
N ALA A 968 -0.64 20.42 11.56
CA ALA A 968 -0.85 19.05 12.02
C ALA A 968 -0.91 18.93 13.57
N PRO A 969 -1.84 18.12 14.12
CA PRO A 969 -1.89 17.82 15.56
C PRO A 969 -0.64 17.08 16.06
N GLU A 970 0.03 16.28 15.22
CA GLU A 970 1.22 15.52 15.62
C GLU A 970 2.44 16.43 15.88
N THR A 971 2.40 17.68 15.44
CA THR A 971 3.54 18.62 15.50
C THR A 971 3.20 19.97 16.13
N ASN A 972 1.92 20.22 16.45
CA ASN A 972 1.44 21.41 17.12
C ASN A 972 0.41 21.06 18.20
N GLY A 973 0.79 21.20 19.47
CA GLY A 973 -0.01 20.81 20.62
C GLY A 973 -1.37 21.51 20.71
N GLN A 974 -1.47 22.76 20.24
CA GLN A 974 -2.74 23.48 20.19
C GLN A 974 -3.71 22.85 19.19
N VAL A 975 -3.18 22.31 18.08
CA VAL A 975 -3.99 21.56 17.12
C VAL A 975 -4.34 20.18 17.69
N ALA A 976 -3.41 19.51 18.37
CA ALA A 976 -3.65 18.23 19.03
C ALA A 976 -4.84 18.30 20.00
N VAL A 977 -4.86 19.30 20.89
CA VAL A 977 -5.96 19.50 21.85
C VAL A 977 -7.28 19.77 21.13
N LYS A 978 -7.29 20.60 20.07
CA LYS A 978 -8.50 20.85 19.27
C LYS A 978 -9.01 19.59 18.58
N ALA A 979 -8.10 18.78 18.03
CA ALA A 979 -8.45 17.55 17.32
C ALA A 979 -9.03 16.51 18.29
N TRP A 980 -8.39 16.29 19.44
CA TRP A 980 -8.94 15.41 20.48
C TRP A 980 -10.28 15.92 21.00
N GLY A 981 -10.43 17.23 21.21
CA GLY A 981 -11.70 17.83 21.63
C GLY A 981 -12.82 17.71 20.58
N ALA A 982 -12.48 17.61 19.30
CA ALA A 982 -13.45 17.29 18.25
C ALA A 982 -13.93 15.83 18.34
N LEU A 983 -13.00 14.89 18.58
CA LEU A 983 -13.34 13.49 18.79
C LEU A 983 -14.16 13.26 20.07
N SER A 984 -13.81 13.94 21.17
CA SER A 984 -14.52 13.85 22.46
C SER A 984 -16.02 14.10 22.33
N LYS A 985 -16.43 14.96 21.38
CA LYS A 985 -17.85 15.24 21.13
C LYS A 985 -18.57 14.03 20.55
N ILE A 986 -17.94 13.28 19.64
CA ILE A 986 -18.52 12.12 18.99
C ILE A 986 -18.58 10.94 19.98
N THR A 987 -17.52 10.77 20.78
CA THR A 987 -17.41 9.65 21.72
C THR A 987 -18.10 9.89 23.06
N GLY A 988 -18.41 11.14 23.40
CA GLY A 988 -18.96 11.51 24.71
C GLY A 988 -17.95 11.41 25.86
N ARG A 989 -16.66 11.19 25.54
CA ARG A 989 -15.58 10.95 26.50
C ARG A 989 -14.48 11.98 26.29
N ASP A 990 -13.90 12.51 27.36
CA ASP A 990 -12.78 13.42 27.21
C ASP A 990 -11.52 12.66 26.77
N HIS A 991 -10.87 13.18 25.72
CA HIS A 991 -9.60 12.70 25.21
C HIS A 991 -8.53 13.80 25.16
N THR A 992 -8.83 15.04 25.57
CA THR A 992 -7.84 16.12 25.46
C THR A 992 -6.69 15.98 26.44
N HIS A 993 -6.85 15.20 27.51
CA HIS A 993 -5.77 14.82 28.43
C HIS A 993 -4.57 14.18 27.74
N LEU A 994 -4.78 13.54 26.58
CA LEU A 994 -3.72 12.92 25.78
C LEU A 994 -2.76 13.93 25.13
N ALA A 995 -3.15 15.21 25.06
CA ALA A 995 -2.36 16.27 24.43
C ALA A 995 -2.14 17.51 25.31
N HIS A 996 -2.93 17.76 26.35
CA HIS A 996 -2.75 18.91 27.25
C HIS A 996 -1.32 19.07 27.81
N PRO A 997 -0.62 18.00 28.23
CA PRO A 997 0.77 18.12 28.70
C PRO A 997 1.75 18.64 27.63
N LYS A 998 1.39 18.55 26.35
CA LYS A 998 2.19 18.98 25.20
C LYS A 998 1.53 20.13 24.42
N GLU A 999 0.52 20.82 24.98
CA GLU A 999 -0.27 21.83 24.25
C GLU A 999 0.59 22.98 23.68
N GLU A 1000 1.66 23.36 24.38
CA GLU A 1000 2.56 24.44 23.92
C GLU A 1000 3.62 23.97 22.91
N GLU A 1001 3.81 22.67 22.72
CA GLU A 1001 4.78 22.09 21.78
C GLU A 1001 4.48 22.54 20.35
N LYS A 1002 5.49 23.03 19.64
CA LYS A 1002 5.42 23.42 18.23
C LYS A 1002 6.72 23.05 17.54
N ILE A 1003 6.72 21.94 16.84
CA ILE A 1003 7.88 21.46 16.10
C ILE A 1003 8.14 22.40 14.90
N ARG A 1004 9.39 22.86 14.74
CA ARG A 1004 9.82 23.72 13.62
C ARG A 1004 10.85 23.04 12.74
N PHE A 1005 10.92 23.42 11.48
CA PHE A 1005 11.86 22.83 10.52
C PHE A 1005 13.31 22.97 11.00
N ARG A 1006 13.70 24.16 11.48
CA ARG A 1006 15.07 24.42 11.95
C ARG A 1006 15.42 23.66 13.23
N ASP A 1007 14.43 23.38 14.09
CA ASP A 1007 14.67 22.63 15.32
C ASP A 1007 14.95 21.15 15.02
N ILE A 1008 14.25 20.58 14.02
CA ILE A 1008 14.49 19.19 13.61
C ILE A 1008 15.79 19.04 12.78
N VAL A 1009 16.29 20.11 12.17
CA VAL A 1009 17.66 20.15 11.62
C VAL A 1009 18.68 20.02 12.74
N ALA A 1010 18.44 20.69 13.89
CA ALA A 1010 19.33 20.57 15.04
C ALA A 1010 19.29 19.15 15.63
N GLN A 1011 18.11 18.60 15.87
CA GLN A 1011 17.93 17.24 16.40
C GLN A 1011 16.51 16.73 16.06
N PRO A 1012 16.31 15.45 15.68
CA PRO A 1012 14.98 14.88 15.46
C PRO A 1012 14.05 15.13 16.65
N ARG A 1013 12.74 15.32 16.40
CA ARG A 1013 11.74 15.53 17.47
C ARG A 1013 10.74 14.38 17.48
N LYS A 1014 10.39 13.91 18.68
CA LYS A 1014 9.27 13.00 18.89
C LYS A 1014 7.97 13.78 18.68
N ILE A 1015 7.02 13.17 17.99
CA ILE A 1015 5.71 13.77 17.71
C ILE A 1015 4.78 13.73 18.94
N ILE A 1016 3.59 14.30 18.78
CA ILE A 1016 2.52 14.40 19.78
C ILE A 1016 1.43 13.35 19.49
N SER A 1017 0.84 12.77 20.54
CA SER A 1017 -0.32 11.89 20.44
C SER A 1017 -1.49 12.60 19.73
N SER A 1018 -2.09 11.96 18.73
CA SER A 1018 -3.09 12.57 17.86
C SER A 1018 -4.24 11.60 17.58
N PRO A 1019 -5.49 12.09 17.45
CA PRO A 1019 -6.65 11.26 17.12
C PRO A 1019 -6.58 10.70 15.69
N THR A 1020 -5.65 11.16 14.85
CA THR A 1020 -5.34 10.52 13.56
C THR A 1020 -4.87 9.08 13.75
N TRP A 1021 -4.29 8.75 14.91
CA TRP A 1021 -3.59 7.50 15.18
C TRP A 1021 -4.19 6.78 16.39
N SER A 1022 -3.88 5.50 16.55
CA SER A 1022 -4.45 4.66 17.62
C SER A 1022 -3.48 4.25 18.73
N GLY A 1023 -2.22 4.72 18.66
CA GLY A 1023 -1.24 4.59 19.73
C GLY A 1023 -0.91 5.93 20.41
N LEU A 1024 -0.17 5.86 21.51
CA LEU A 1024 0.26 7.04 22.27
C LEU A 1024 1.74 7.33 22.08
N GLU A 1025 2.07 8.63 22.03
CA GLU A 1025 3.42 9.15 21.98
C GLU A 1025 3.85 9.63 23.36
N ASP A 1026 4.13 8.66 24.23
CA ASP A 1026 4.27 8.85 25.67
C ASP A 1026 5.65 8.43 26.18
N GLU A 1027 6.05 8.94 27.35
CA GLU A 1027 7.35 8.65 27.97
C GLU A 1027 7.31 7.44 28.92
N HIS A 1028 6.16 6.78 29.07
CA HIS A 1028 5.95 5.60 29.92
C HIS A 1028 5.44 4.38 29.14
N VAL A 1029 4.68 4.59 28.05
CA VAL A 1029 4.24 3.53 27.14
C VAL A 1029 4.75 3.78 25.73
N SER A 1030 5.20 2.72 25.04
CA SER A 1030 5.61 2.81 23.64
C SER A 1030 4.38 2.89 22.73
N TYR A 1031 4.53 3.42 21.53
CA TYR A 1031 3.45 3.47 20.56
C TYR A 1031 3.00 2.05 20.18
N ASN A 1032 1.73 1.75 20.43
CA ASN A 1032 1.09 0.49 20.07
C ASN A 1032 -0.27 0.77 19.40
N ALA A 1033 -0.52 0.17 18.24
CA ALA A 1033 -1.76 0.39 17.51
C ALA A 1033 -2.95 -0.30 18.17
N GLY A 1034 -4.12 0.35 18.15
CA GLY A 1034 -5.32 -0.07 18.86
C GLY A 1034 -5.31 0.29 20.36
N TYR A 1035 -4.25 0.91 20.88
CA TYR A 1035 -4.13 1.24 22.30
C TYR A 1035 -5.25 2.19 22.75
N THR A 1036 -5.53 3.24 21.98
CA THR A 1036 -6.60 4.18 22.31
C THR A 1036 -7.98 3.52 22.18
N ASN A 1037 -8.17 2.58 21.27
CA ASN A 1037 -9.43 1.84 21.19
C ASN A 1037 -9.70 1.06 22.48
N VAL A 1038 -8.67 0.38 23.00
CA VAL A 1038 -8.78 -0.44 24.22
C VAL A 1038 -8.88 0.42 25.49
N HIS A 1039 -8.06 1.47 25.60
CA HIS A 1039 -7.87 2.22 26.84
C HIS A 1039 -8.70 3.51 26.92
N GLU A 1040 -8.99 4.13 25.79
CA GLU A 1040 -9.83 5.34 25.70
C GLU A 1040 -11.27 5.01 25.28
N LEU A 1041 -11.55 3.74 24.95
CA LEU A 1041 -12.85 3.23 24.51
C LEU A 1041 -13.36 3.91 23.23
N ILE A 1042 -12.43 4.31 22.36
CA ILE A 1042 -12.75 4.83 21.03
C ILE A 1042 -13.09 3.64 20.12
N PRO A 1043 -14.23 3.62 19.42
CA PRO A 1043 -14.57 2.51 18.54
C PRO A 1043 -13.59 2.38 17.37
N TRP A 1044 -13.39 1.15 16.90
CA TRP A 1044 -12.89 0.92 15.55
C TRP A 1044 -13.95 1.40 14.56
N ARG A 1045 -13.56 1.83 13.35
CA ARG A 1045 -14.50 2.46 12.40
C ARG A 1045 -15.19 1.41 11.53
N THR A 1046 -15.72 0.39 12.18
CA THR A 1046 -16.36 -0.77 11.56
C THR A 1046 -17.87 -0.72 11.79
N VAL A 1047 -18.63 -1.52 11.03
CA VAL A 1047 -20.08 -1.68 11.21
C VAL A 1047 -20.45 -1.87 12.69
N SER A 1048 -19.73 -2.75 13.40
CA SER A 1048 -19.99 -3.03 14.82
C SER A 1048 -19.35 -2.03 15.77
N GLY A 1049 -18.39 -1.21 15.32
CA GLY A 1049 -17.52 -0.40 16.19
C GLY A 1049 -16.36 -1.17 16.80
N ARG A 1050 -16.28 -2.48 16.59
CA ARG A 1050 -15.32 -3.41 17.20
C ARG A 1050 -14.43 -4.07 16.15
N GLN A 1051 -13.46 -4.84 16.61
CA GLN A 1051 -12.65 -5.69 15.74
C GLN A 1051 -13.54 -6.73 15.06
N GLN A 1052 -13.66 -6.65 13.73
CA GLN A 1052 -14.68 -7.35 12.96
C GLN A 1052 -14.14 -8.65 12.36
N PHE A 1053 -14.52 -9.78 12.95
CA PHE A 1053 -14.28 -11.11 12.42
C PHE A 1053 -15.21 -11.41 11.24
N TYR A 1054 -16.48 -10.99 11.35
CA TYR A 1054 -17.54 -11.34 10.41
C TYR A 1054 -17.83 -10.23 9.41
N GLN A 1055 -17.50 -10.49 8.14
CA GLN A 1055 -17.64 -9.57 7.03
C GLN A 1055 -18.97 -9.83 6.31
N ASP A 1056 -20.00 -9.08 6.68
CA ASP A 1056 -21.38 -9.42 6.35
C ASP A 1056 -21.90 -8.79 5.05
N HIS A 1057 -21.09 -7.95 4.39
CA HIS A 1057 -21.40 -7.35 3.09
C HIS A 1057 -21.73 -8.45 2.05
N PRO A 1058 -22.74 -8.27 1.17
CA PRO A 1058 -23.16 -9.30 0.22
C PRO A 1058 -22.03 -9.90 -0.62
N TRP A 1059 -21.09 -9.09 -1.13
CA TRP A 1059 -19.94 -9.62 -1.86
C TRP A 1059 -18.97 -10.41 -0.96
N MET A 1060 -18.75 -10.01 0.29
CA MET A 1060 -17.88 -10.79 1.19
C MET A 1060 -18.48 -12.19 1.44
N ARG A 1061 -19.81 -12.29 1.62
CA ARG A 1061 -20.50 -13.58 1.76
C ARG A 1061 -20.48 -14.39 0.46
N ALA A 1062 -20.78 -13.75 -0.67
CA ALA A 1062 -20.84 -14.42 -1.97
C ALA A 1062 -19.48 -14.92 -2.46
N PHE A 1063 -18.40 -14.22 -2.12
CA PHE A 1063 -17.02 -14.67 -2.34
C PHE A 1063 -16.49 -15.50 -1.15
N GLY A 1064 -17.35 -16.00 -0.26
CA GLY A 1064 -16.98 -17.02 0.74
C GLY A 1064 -15.98 -16.56 1.78
N GLU A 1065 -15.95 -15.26 2.07
CA GLU A 1065 -14.98 -14.59 2.94
C GLU A 1065 -15.68 -13.85 4.09
N SER A 1066 -16.93 -14.22 4.41
CA SER A 1066 -17.62 -13.69 5.59
C SER A 1066 -16.86 -14.00 6.87
N LEU A 1067 -16.37 -15.23 7.01
CA LEU A 1067 -15.31 -15.61 7.95
C LEU A 1067 -14.01 -15.87 7.21
N LEU A 1068 -12.92 -15.95 7.97
CA LEU A 1068 -11.67 -16.44 7.44
C LEU A 1068 -11.81 -17.93 7.10
N VAL A 1069 -11.25 -18.31 5.95
CA VAL A 1069 -11.09 -19.69 5.49
C VAL A 1069 -9.70 -19.86 4.90
N TYR A 1070 -9.23 -21.10 4.78
CA TYR A 1070 -8.06 -21.35 3.94
C TYR A 1070 -8.48 -21.28 2.47
N ARG A 1071 -7.73 -20.50 1.68
CA ARG A 1071 -7.79 -20.55 0.22
C ARG A 1071 -6.39 -20.84 -0.32
N PRO A 1072 -6.25 -21.82 -1.23
CA PRO A 1072 -4.98 -22.09 -1.88
C PRO A 1072 -4.58 -20.93 -2.81
N PRO A 1073 -3.30 -20.80 -3.18
CA PRO A 1073 -2.88 -19.90 -4.24
C PRO A 1073 -3.71 -20.09 -5.52
N ILE A 1074 -3.97 -19.00 -6.24
CA ILE A 1074 -4.73 -19.06 -7.50
C ILE A 1074 -3.85 -19.59 -8.64
N ASP A 1075 -4.46 -20.24 -9.63
CA ASP A 1075 -3.81 -20.51 -10.91
C ASP A 1075 -3.98 -19.30 -11.84
N THR A 1076 -2.89 -18.57 -12.12
CA THR A 1076 -2.89 -17.43 -13.06
C THR A 1076 -3.05 -17.88 -14.52
N LYS A 1077 -2.91 -19.19 -14.79
CA LYS A 1077 -2.91 -19.85 -16.09
C LYS A 1077 -1.82 -19.30 -17.02
N ALA A 1078 -0.85 -18.55 -16.51
CA ALA A 1078 0.14 -17.85 -17.35
C ALA A 1078 1.18 -18.80 -17.94
N ALA A 1079 1.69 -19.76 -17.17
CA ALA A 1079 2.69 -20.72 -17.66
C ALA A 1079 2.07 -21.74 -18.62
N VAL A 1080 0.92 -22.33 -18.25
CA VAL A 1080 0.23 -23.38 -19.02
C VAL A 1080 -0.41 -22.89 -20.32
N SER A 1081 -0.64 -21.58 -20.46
CA SER A 1081 -1.33 -21.02 -21.64
C SER A 1081 -0.42 -20.60 -22.79
N LEU A 1082 0.87 -20.94 -22.73
CA LEU A 1082 1.78 -20.78 -23.84
C LEU A 1082 1.45 -21.80 -24.94
N ALA A 1083 1.09 -21.31 -26.12
CA ALA A 1083 0.61 -22.14 -27.23
C ALA A 1083 1.67 -23.11 -27.79
N GLU A 1084 2.95 -22.69 -27.81
CA GLU A 1084 4.11 -23.51 -28.18
C GLU A 1084 5.32 -23.05 -27.36
N THR A 1085 6.00 -23.95 -26.65
CA THR A 1085 7.29 -23.63 -26.02
C THR A 1085 8.36 -23.52 -27.10
N LYS A 1086 8.98 -22.33 -27.23
CA LYS A 1086 10.11 -22.12 -28.15
C LYS A 1086 11.38 -22.73 -27.56
N GLY A 1087 11.50 -24.06 -27.56
CA GLY A 1087 12.64 -24.75 -26.98
C GLY A 1087 13.97 -24.27 -27.57
N ASN A 1088 14.96 -23.97 -26.73
CA ASN A 1088 16.34 -23.64 -27.14
C ASN A 1088 17.28 -24.87 -27.10
N GLY A 1089 16.75 -26.04 -26.76
CA GLY A 1089 17.48 -27.30 -26.63
C GLY A 1089 17.78 -27.71 -25.18
N ASN A 1090 17.61 -26.80 -24.22
CA ASN A 1090 17.78 -27.10 -22.79
C ASN A 1090 16.45 -27.55 -22.15
N PRO A 1091 16.49 -28.35 -21.06
CA PRO A 1091 15.30 -28.69 -20.29
C PRO A 1091 14.62 -27.46 -19.66
N GLU A 1092 13.31 -27.58 -19.48
CA GLU A 1092 12.43 -26.53 -18.93
C GLU A 1092 11.70 -27.09 -17.69
N ILE A 1093 11.50 -26.24 -16.67
CA ILE A 1093 10.73 -26.57 -15.45
C ILE A 1093 9.83 -25.40 -15.07
N ALA A 1094 8.60 -25.69 -14.60
CA ALA A 1094 7.72 -24.68 -14.04
C ALA A 1094 8.00 -24.50 -12.54
N LEU A 1095 8.25 -23.27 -12.10
CA LEU A 1095 8.51 -22.93 -10.70
C LEU A 1095 7.63 -21.77 -10.25
N ASN A 1096 7.24 -21.78 -8.98
CA ASN A 1096 6.54 -20.66 -8.36
C ASN A 1096 7.45 -19.43 -8.32
N TRP A 1097 6.94 -18.28 -8.75
CA TRP A 1097 7.68 -17.05 -8.92
C TRP A 1097 7.53 -16.11 -7.73
N ILE A 1098 8.58 -16.05 -6.91
CA ILE A 1098 8.57 -15.30 -5.65
C ILE A 1098 9.50 -14.08 -5.74
N THR A 1099 9.00 -12.91 -5.35
CA THR A 1099 9.70 -11.63 -5.53
C THR A 1099 9.90 -10.85 -4.20
N PRO A 1100 10.65 -11.40 -3.23
CA PRO A 1100 10.89 -10.74 -1.95
C PRO A 1100 11.80 -9.52 -2.12
N HIS A 1101 11.74 -8.53 -1.24
CA HIS A 1101 12.55 -7.29 -1.41
C HIS A 1101 14.05 -7.53 -1.23
N GLN A 1102 14.87 -6.95 -2.09
CA GLN A 1102 16.30 -7.22 -2.18
C GLN A 1102 17.14 -6.66 -1.03
N LYS A 1103 18.32 -7.26 -0.81
CA LYS A 1103 19.34 -6.79 0.14
C LYS A 1103 20.21 -5.66 -0.41
N TRP A 1104 20.37 -5.61 -1.73
CA TRP A 1104 21.33 -4.76 -2.45
C TRP A 1104 20.68 -3.53 -3.09
N GLY A 1105 19.50 -3.18 -2.60
CA GLY A 1105 18.75 -2.04 -3.06
C GLY A 1105 17.53 -1.83 -2.20
N ILE A 1106 16.89 -0.67 -2.36
CA ILE A 1106 15.54 -0.44 -1.86
C ILE A 1106 14.66 -0.29 -3.09
N HIS A 1107 13.89 -1.33 -3.38
CA HIS A 1107 13.29 -1.51 -4.69
C HIS A 1107 14.38 -1.47 -5.77
N SER A 1108 14.23 -0.66 -6.81
CA SER A 1108 15.27 -0.41 -7.82
C SER A 1108 16.24 0.72 -7.48
N THR A 1109 15.92 1.58 -6.51
CA THR A 1109 16.90 2.57 -6.04
C THR A 1109 18.07 1.83 -5.39
N TYR A 1110 19.30 2.27 -5.71
CA TYR A 1110 20.55 1.60 -5.36
C TYR A 1110 20.87 0.34 -6.17
N SER A 1111 19.95 -0.17 -6.99
CA SER A 1111 20.26 -1.31 -7.85
C SER A 1111 21.34 -0.97 -8.88
N ASP A 1112 21.49 0.29 -9.29
CA ASP A 1112 22.58 0.73 -10.18
C ASP A 1112 23.79 1.31 -9.45
N ASN A 1113 23.76 1.33 -8.12
CA ASN A 1113 24.88 1.81 -7.32
C ASN A 1113 26.02 0.79 -7.34
N LEU A 1114 27.21 1.24 -7.75
CA LEU A 1114 28.38 0.37 -7.90
C LEU A 1114 28.75 -0.38 -6.60
N LEU A 1115 28.60 0.25 -5.43
CA LEU A 1115 28.90 -0.40 -4.15
C LEU A 1115 27.95 -1.58 -3.90
N MET A 1116 26.65 -1.41 -4.17
CA MET A 1116 25.68 -2.48 -4.04
C MET A 1116 25.91 -3.58 -5.06
N GLN A 1117 26.22 -3.22 -6.31
CA GLN A 1117 26.55 -4.18 -7.36
C GLN A 1117 27.77 -5.03 -7.03
N THR A 1118 28.80 -4.40 -6.44
CA THR A 1118 30.04 -5.07 -6.01
C THR A 1118 29.81 -6.00 -4.82
N LEU A 1119 28.93 -5.63 -3.88
CA LEU A 1119 28.57 -6.48 -2.73
C LEU A 1119 27.58 -7.59 -3.10
N SER A 1120 26.88 -7.42 -4.21
CA SER A 1120 25.98 -8.40 -4.83
C SER A 1120 26.76 -9.29 -5.81
N ARG A 1121 26.10 -9.70 -6.91
CA ARG A 1121 26.65 -10.47 -8.02
C ARG A 1121 26.74 -9.64 -9.31
N GLY A 1122 26.81 -8.31 -9.24
CA GLY A 1122 27.07 -7.44 -10.41
C GLY A 1122 26.01 -7.40 -11.51
N GLY A 1123 24.75 -7.73 -11.21
CA GLY A 1123 23.62 -7.54 -12.13
C GLY A 1123 22.37 -8.32 -11.70
N PRO A 1124 21.36 -8.40 -12.58
CA PRO A 1124 20.15 -9.19 -12.35
C PRO A 1124 20.42 -10.68 -12.10
N ILE A 1125 19.93 -11.16 -10.97
CA ILE A 1125 20.06 -12.55 -10.51
C ILE A 1125 18.74 -13.13 -10.01
N VAL A 1126 18.59 -14.45 -10.15
CA VAL A 1126 17.44 -15.24 -9.66
C VAL A 1126 17.96 -16.42 -8.85
N TRP A 1127 17.40 -16.63 -7.68
CA TRP A 1127 17.76 -17.72 -6.78
C TRP A 1127 16.89 -18.94 -7.03
N MET A 1128 17.48 -20.13 -7.01
CA MET A 1128 16.76 -21.40 -7.13
C MET A 1128 17.41 -22.49 -6.28
N SER A 1129 16.68 -23.56 -6.00
CA SER A 1129 17.18 -24.70 -5.22
C SER A 1129 18.26 -25.47 -6.01
N GLU A 1130 19.09 -26.23 -5.29
CA GLU A 1130 20.11 -27.09 -5.91
C GLU A 1130 19.49 -28.21 -6.73
N ASP A 1131 18.35 -28.76 -6.27
CA ASP A 1131 17.66 -29.86 -6.94
C ASP A 1131 16.98 -29.38 -8.22
N ASP A 1132 16.28 -28.25 -8.18
CA ASP A 1132 15.65 -27.67 -9.36
C ASP A 1132 16.72 -27.31 -10.40
N ALA A 1133 17.82 -26.66 -9.99
CA ALA A 1133 18.91 -26.29 -10.89
C ALA A 1133 19.53 -27.52 -11.57
N ARG A 1134 19.80 -28.58 -10.78
CA ARG A 1134 20.36 -29.84 -11.29
C ARG A 1134 19.41 -30.54 -12.27
N SER A 1135 18.11 -30.49 -12.02
CA SER A 1135 17.10 -31.13 -12.87
C SER A 1135 17.07 -30.57 -14.30
N ILE A 1136 17.49 -29.32 -14.49
CA ILE A 1136 17.54 -28.62 -15.79
C ILE A 1136 18.97 -28.25 -16.24
N GLY A 1137 20.00 -28.79 -15.58
CA GLY A 1137 21.40 -28.59 -15.98
C GLY A 1137 21.94 -27.16 -15.80
N VAL A 1138 21.42 -26.41 -14.82
CA VAL A 1138 21.88 -25.06 -14.46
C VAL A 1138 22.94 -25.13 -13.36
N GLU A 1139 24.06 -24.45 -13.56
CA GLU A 1139 25.11 -24.22 -12.55
C GLU A 1139 24.99 -22.83 -11.90
N ASP A 1140 25.68 -22.60 -10.77
CA ASP A 1140 25.71 -21.26 -10.15
C ASP A 1140 26.27 -20.24 -11.14
N ASN A 1141 25.59 -19.10 -11.25
CA ASN A 1141 25.94 -17.98 -12.12
C ASN A 1141 25.78 -18.21 -13.64
N ASP A 1142 25.25 -19.35 -14.08
CA ASP A 1142 24.82 -19.55 -15.48
C ASP A 1142 23.76 -18.51 -15.88
N TRP A 1143 23.73 -18.16 -17.17
CA TRP A 1143 22.62 -17.38 -17.72
C TRP A 1143 21.38 -18.27 -17.87
N ILE A 1144 20.27 -17.77 -17.36
CA ILE A 1144 18.97 -18.42 -17.39
C ILE A 1144 17.91 -17.47 -17.94
N GLU A 1145 16.89 -18.05 -18.56
CA GLU A 1145 15.73 -17.35 -19.06
C GLU A 1145 14.48 -17.84 -18.32
N LEU A 1146 13.64 -16.90 -17.92
CA LEU A 1146 12.37 -17.18 -17.24
C LEU A 1146 11.23 -16.52 -18.00
N TYR A 1147 10.16 -17.25 -18.29
CA TYR A 1147 9.06 -16.72 -19.09
C TYR A 1147 7.73 -17.39 -18.80
N ASN A 1148 6.66 -16.70 -19.16
CA ASN A 1148 5.29 -17.20 -19.22
C ASN A 1148 4.49 -16.39 -20.27
N ALA A 1149 3.17 -16.51 -20.31
CA ALA A 1149 2.33 -15.75 -21.24
C ALA A 1149 2.51 -14.22 -21.17
N ASN A 1150 2.96 -13.68 -20.03
CA ASN A 1150 3.06 -12.23 -19.83
C ASN A 1150 4.34 -11.65 -20.46
N GLY A 1151 5.44 -12.41 -20.47
CA GLY A 1151 6.74 -11.95 -20.97
C GLY A 1151 7.92 -12.85 -20.61
N ALA A 1152 9.15 -12.33 -20.74
CA ALA A 1152 10.38 -13.07 -20.50
C ALA A 1152 11.49 -12.22 -19.83
N ILE A 1153 12.36 -12.88 -19.07
CA ILE A 1153 13.46 -12.30 -18.29
C ILE A 1153 14.76 -13.02 -18.66
N ALA A 1154 15.86 -12.29 -18.76
CA ALA A 1154 17.21 -12.87 -18.83
C ALA A 1154 18.01 -12.42 -17.59
N ALA A 1155 18.55 -13.37 -16.83
CA ALA A 1155 19.27 -13.12 -15.58
C ALA A 1155 20.27 -14.27 -15.31
N ARG A 1156 21.11 -14.12 -14.28
CA ARG A 1156 21.99 -15.21 -13.82
C ARG A 1156 21.40 -15.98 -12.65
N ALA A 1157 21.68 -17.28 -12.59
CA ALA A 1157 21.25 -18.13 -11.48
C ALA A 1157 22.09 -17.87 -10.21
N VAL A 1158 21.44 -17.99 -9.05
CA VAL A 1158 22.08 -18.23 -7.76
C VAL A 1158 21.57 -19.55 -7.22
N VAL A 1159 22.40 -20.58 -7.29
CA VAL A 1159 22.05 -21.93 -6.88
C VAL A 1159 22.35 -22.09 -5.39
N SER A 1160 21.34 -22.42 -4.58
CA SER A 1160 21.49 -22.39 -3.12
C SER A 1160 20.54 -23.33 -2.39
N GLN A 1161 21.10 -24.16 -1.51
CA GLN A 1161 20.37 -25.08 -0.61
C GLN A 1161 19.23 -24.43 0.18
N ARG A 1162 19.37 -23.15 0.57
CA ARG A 1162 18.36 -22.47 1.41
C ARG A 1162 16.99 -22.29 0.73
N VAL A 1163 16.93 -22.37 -0.60
CA VAL A 1163 15.71 -22.17 -1.39
C VAL A 1163 14.93 -23.49 -1.40
N LYS A 1164 13.65 -23.45 -1.06
CA LYS A 1164 12.77 -24.64 -1.07
C LYS A 1164 12.58 -25.11 -2.52
N ASN A 1165 12.49 -26.42 -2.73
CA ASN A 1165 12.24 -26.96 -4.07
C ASN A 1165 10.87 -26.50 -4.60
N GLY A 1166 10.78 -26.26 -5.91
CA GLY A 1166 9.54 -25.80 -6.56
C GLY A 1166 9.34 -24.28 -6.58
N MET A 1167 10.30 -23.48 -6.09
CA MET A 1167 10.26 -22.02 -6.15
C MET A 1167 11.52 -21.40 -6.76
N ALA A 1168 11.33 -20.28 -7.44
CA ALA A 1168 12.40 -19.38 -7.88
C ALA A 1168 12.20 -17.99 -7.24
N MET A 1169 13.28 -17.39 -6.73
CA MET A 1169 13.25 -16.09 -6.08
C MET A 1169 14.07 -15.05 -6.83
N MET A 1170 13.41 -14.07 -7.46
CA MET A 1170 14.06 -12.87 -7.97
C MET A 1170 13.79 -11.70 -7.03
N TYR A 1171 14.81 -11.29 -6.28
CA TYR A 1171 14.63 -10.22 -5.32
C TYR A 1171 14.20 -8.90 -6.01
N HIS A 1172 13.16 -8.27 -5.48
CA HIS A 1172 12.56 -7.02 -5.94
C HIS A 1172 13.41 -5.80 -5.54
N ALA A 1173 13.83 -4.91 -6.44
CA ALA A 1173 13.75 -4.92 -7.89
C ALA A 1173 15.11 -4.58 -8.50
N GLN A 1174 15.56 -5.32 -9.51
CA GLN A 1174 16.91 -5.19 -10.07
C GLN A 1174 16.97 -4.37 -11.39
N GLU A 1175 15.79 -3.98 -11.90
CA GLU A 1175 15.52 -3.11 -13.06
C GLU A 1175 16.20 -3.46 -14.40
N ARG A 1176 16.01 -2.63 -15.45
CA ARG A 1176 16.29 -2.96 -16.87
C ARG A 1176 17.44 -2.17 -17.50
N ILE A 1177 18.47 -1.78 -16.75
CA ILE A 1177 19.56 -0.90 -17.26
C ILE A 1177 20.97 -1.46 -17.16
N LEU A 1178 21.20 -2.53 -16.39
CA LEU A 1178 22.54 -3.05 -16.12
C LEU A 1178 22.63 -4.55 -16.39
N ASN A 1179 23.69 -4.97 -17.08
CA ASN A 1179 24.11 -6.36 -17.22
C ASN A 1179 22.97 -7.33 -17.56
N MET A 1180 22.26 -7.05 -18.66
CA MET A 1180 21.20 -7.92 -19.17
C MET A 1180 21.39 -8.17 -20.66
N PRO A 1181 21.50 -9.43 -21.11
CA PRO A 1181 21.55 -9.76 -22.53
C PRO A 1181 20.14 -9.66 -23.16
N GLY A 1182 20.06 -9.95 -24.45
CA GLY A 1182 18.82 -10.23 -25.16
C GLY A 1182 18.16 -11.50 -24.63
N SER A 1183 16.84 -11.59 -24.78
CA SER A 1183 16.04 -12.78 -24.48
C SER A 1183 15.86 -13.60 -25.76
N GLU A 1184 16.09 -14.90 -25.67
CA GLU A 1184 15.90 -15.85 -26.79
C GLU A 1184 14.40 -16.02 -27.11
N ILE A 1185 13.50 -15.82 -26.13
CA ILE A 1185 12.05 -15.88 -26.31
C ILE A 1185 11.51 -14.68 -27.11
N THR A 1186 11.95 -13.47 -26.75
CA THR A 1186 11.37 -12.22 -27.29
C THR A 1186 12.15 -11.65 -28.46
N GLY A 1187 13.44 -11.99 -28.61
CA GLY A 1187 14.34 -11.32 -29.56
C GLY A 1187 14.61 -9.84 -29.23
N THR A 1188 14.34 -9.43 -27.98
CA THR A 1188 14.59 -8.07 -27.47
C THR A 1188 15.45 -8.13 -26.21
N ARG A 1189 15.85 -6.98 -25.64
CA ARG A 1189 16.54 -6.94 -24.35
C ARG A 1189 15.76 -7.76 -23.31
N GLY A 1190 16.42 -8.53 -22.44
CA GLY A 1190 15.79 -9.23 -21.33
C GLY A 1190 14.82 -8.33 -20.54
N GLY A 1191 13.70 -8.90 -20.09
CA GLY A 1191 12.73 -8.20 -19.26
C GLY A 1191 13.16 -8.08 -17.79
N ILE A 1192 12.22 -7.67 -16.95
CA ILE A 1192 12.40 -7.54 -15.49
C ILE A 1192 11.48 -8.52 -14.76
N HIS A 1193 11.60 -8.61 -13.43
CA HIS A 1193 10.72 -9.47 -12.63
C HIS A 1193 9.21 -9.30 -12.86
N ASN A 1194 8.76 -8.11 -13.30
CA ASN A 1194 7.35 -7.85 -13.64
C ASN A 1194 7.01 -8.01 -15.14
N SER A 1195 7.97 -8.40 -15.98
CA SER A 1195 7.69 -8.83 -17.35
C SER A 1195 6.90 -10.15 -17.36
N VAL A 1196 7.03 -10.97 -16.32
CA VAL A 1196 6.31 -12.24 -16.17
C VAL A 1196 5.11 -12.13 -15.23
N THR A 1197 4.78 -10.94 -14.72
CA THR A 1197 3.60 -10.74 -13.85
C THR A 1197 2.45 -10.07 -14.60
N ARG A 1198 1.23 -10.20 -14.11
CA ARG A 1198 0.06 -9.44 -14.56
C ARG A 1198 -0.84 -9.08 -13.37
N VAL A 1199 -1.51 -7.94 -13.45
CA VAL A 1199 -2.54 -7.54 -12.50
C VAL A 1199 -3.76 -8.45 -12.64
N CYS A 1200 -4.17 -9.04 -11.52
CA CYS A 1200 -5.39 -9.85 -11.37
C CYS A 1200 -6.13 -9.32 -10.14
N PRO A 1201 -7.12 -8.42 -10.29
CA PRO A 1201 -7.79 -7.78 -9.16
C PRO A 1201 -8.79 -8.74 -8.48
N LYS A 1202 -9.08 -8.51 -7.20
CA LYS A 1202 -10.03 -9.32 -6.43
C LYS A 1202 -11.33 -8.54 -6.16
N PRO A 1203 -12.52 -9.08 -6.44
CA PRO A 1203 -13.79 -8.37 -6.26
C PRO A 1203 -14.05 -7.87 -4.83
N THR A 1204 -13.61 -8.61 -3.80
CA THR A 1204 -13.78 -8.18 -2.40
C THR A 1204 -13.01 -6.89 -2.06
N HIS A 1205 -11.99 -6.54 -2.85
CA HIS A 1205 -11.24 -5.29 -2.72
C HIS A 1205 -11.85 -4.13 -3.53
N MET A 1206 -13.01 -4.34 -4.16
CA MET A 1206 -13.75 -3.32 -4.91
C MET A 1206 -15.02 -2.86 -4.19
N ILE A 1207 -15.30 -3.39 -2.99
CA ILE A 1207 -16.45 -3.02 -2.16
C ILE A 1207 -16.29 -1.58 -1.69
N GLY A 1208 -17.39 -0.84 -1.62
CA GLY A 1208 -17.45 0.54 -1.15
C GLY A 1208 -18.83 0.90 -0.58
N GLY A 1209 -18.94 2.05 0.07
CA GLY A 1209 -20.23 2.53 0.61
C GLY A 1209 -20.79 1.68 1.75
N TYR A 1210 -19.93 0.97 2.48
CA TYR A 1210 -20.32 0.04 3.53
C TYR A 1210 -19.44 0.17 4.78
N ALA A 1211 -19.61 1.29 5.51
CA ALA A 1211 -18.84 1.60 6.72
C ALA A 1211 -17.32 1.49 6.48
N GLN A 1212 -16.64 0.50 7.10
CA GLN A 1212 -15.20 0.26 6.89
C GLN A 1212 -14.84 -0.20 5.48
N LEU A 1213 -15.79 -0.79 4.74
CA LEU A 1213 -15.59 -1.11 3.33
C LEU A 1213 -16.10 0.06 2.49
N SER A 1214 -15.44 1.21 2.64
CA SER A 1214 -15.65 2.44 1.88
C SER A 1214 -14.32 2.99 1.39
N TYR A 1215 -14.31 3.81 0.35
CA TYR A 1215 -13.06 4.25 -0.26
C TYR A 1215 -12.43 5.41 0.52
N SER A 1216 -11.11 5.44 0.58
CA SER A 1216 -10.33 6.65 0.80
C SER A 1216 -8.97 6.44 0.15
N PHE A 1217 -8.23 7.51 -0.14
CA PHE A 1217 -6.98 7.40 -0.88
C PHE A 1217 -5.95 6.52 -0.13
N ASN A 1218 -5.50 5.44 -0.77
CA ASN A 1218 -4.66 4.36 -0.22
C ASN A 1218 -5.32 3.49 0.88
N TYR A 1219 -6.52 3.80 1.33
CA TYR A 1219 -7.22 3.07 2.41
C TYR A 1219 -7.80 1.74 1.92
N TYR A 1220 -8.48 1.75 0.77
CA TYR A 1220 -9.10 0.56 0.19
C TYR A 1220 -9.07 0.64 -1.33
N GLY A 1221 -9.10 -0.52 -1.99
CA GLY A 1221 -9.00 -0.65 -3.43
C GLY A 1221 -8.31 -1.94 -3.83
N THR A 1222 -8.39 -2.27 -5.12
CA THR A 1222 -7.73 -3.43 -5.69
C THR A 1222 -6.21 -3.37 -5.51
N VAL A 1223 -5.58 -4.53 -5.34
CA VAL A 1223 -4.17 -4.66 -4.95
C VAL A 1223 -3.34 -5.37 -6.02
N GLY A 1224 -2.06 -5.03 -6.11
CA GLY A 1224 -1.11 -5.61 -7.09
C GLY A 1224 -0.46 -6.91 -6.62
N SER A 1225 -1.23 -7.92 -6.23
CA SER A 1225 -0.73 -9.25 -5.83
C SER A 1225 0.08 -9.92 -6.96
N ASN A 1226 1.03 -10.78 -6.60
CA ASN A 1226 2.05 -11.27 -7.54
C ASN A 1226 2.74 -12.59 -7.17
N ARG A 1227 2.46 -13.19 -6.01
CA ARG A 1227 3.23 -14.37 -5.52
C ARG A 1227 2.65 -15.72 -5.96
N ASP A 1228 1.41 -15.71 -6.43
CA ASP A 1228 0.74 -16.86 -7.02
C ASP A 1228 1.30 -17.20 -8.43
N GLU A 1229 2.11 -16.31 -9.00
CA GLU A 1229 2.61 -16.45 -10.37
C GLU A 1229 3.52 -17.68 -10.53
N PHE A 1230 3.48 -18.30 -11.71
CA PHE A 1230 4.38 -19.38 -12.12
C PHE A 1230 5.09 -19.01 -13.42
N VAL A 1231 6.34 -19.47 -13.53
CA VAL A 1231 7.19 -19.24 -14.69
C VAL A 1231 7.87 -20.52 -15.13
N ILE A 1232 8.09 -20.63 -16.44
CA ILE A 1232 8.96 -21.64 -17.02
C ILE A 1232 10.39 -21.13 -16.91
N VAL A 1233 11.30 -21.96 -16.40
CA VAL A 1233 12.72 -21.66 -16.19
C VAL A 1233 13.57 -22.60 -17.02
N ARG A 1234 14.61 -22.07 -17.66
CA ARG A 1234 15.62 -22.84 -18.38
C ARG A 1234 16.98 -22.15 -18.42
N LYS A 1235 18.02 -22.93 -18.71
CA LYS A 1235 19.33 -22.41 -19.10
C LYS A 1235 19.26 -21.71 -20.46
N MET A 1236 19.88 -20.52 -20.58
CA MET A 1236 20.03 -19.84 -21.87
C MET A 1236 21.07 -20.56 -22.74
N LYS A 1237 20.92 -20.47 -24.06
CA LYS A 1237 21.90 -20.98 -25.02
C LYS A 1237 22.71 -19.85 -25.64
N ASN A 1238 22.07 -18.90 -26.32
CA ASN A 1238 22.75 -17.77 -26.95
C ASN A 1238 22.68 -16.54 -26.04
N ILE A 1239 23.84 -15.93 -25.77
CA ILE A 1239 23.97 -14.72 -24.95
C ILE A 1239 24.31 -13.58 -25.91
N ASP A 1240 23.26 -13.08 -26.57
CA ASP A 1240 23.36 -11.97 -27.52
C ASP A 1240 23.10 -10.64 -26.81
N TRP A 1241 24.05 -9.71 -26.81
CA TRP A 1241 23.92 -8.42 -26.12
C TRP A 1241 23.13 -7.38 -26.90
N LEU A 1242 22.85 -7.60 -28.20
CA LEU A 1242 22.04 -6.71 -29.03
C LEU A 1242 22.54 -5.24 -29.04
N ASP A 1243 23.85 -5.03 -28.93
CA ASP A 1243 24.51 -3.71 -28.90
C ASP A 1243 25.43 -3.46 -30.11
N GLY A 1244 25.74 -4.49 -30.88
CA GLY A 1244 26.60 -4.42 -32.06
C GLY A 1244 28.09 -4.45 -31.73
N GLU A 1245 28.49 -4.80 -30.50
CA GLU A 1245 29.91 -4.89 -30.10
C GLU A 1245 30.60 -6.15 -30.61
N GLY A 1246 29.85 -7.20 -30.97
CA GLY A 1246 30.41 -8.46 -31.47
C GLY A 1246 31.07 -9.32 -30.39
N ASN A 1247 30.57 -9.22 -29.15
CA ASN A 1247 31.07 -9.93 -27.97
C ASN A 1247 30.02 -10.91 -27.39
N ASP A 1248 29.15 -11.40 -28.26
CA ASP A 1248 28.13 -12.41 -27.98
C ASP A 1248 28.78 -13.80 -27.86
N TYR A 1249 28.19 -14.71 -27.09
CA TYR A 1249 28.71 -16.07 -26.93
C TYR A 1249 27.61 -17.10 -26.68
N GLU A 1250 27.95 -18.38 -26.87
CA GLU A 1250 27.07 -19.52 -26.61
C GLU A 1250 27.45 -20.19 -25.29
N GLN A 1251 26.46 -20.50 -24.46
CA GLN A 1251 26.60 -21.25 -23.23
C GLN A 1251 26.29 -22.73 -23.52
N GLU A 1252 27.35 -23.53 -23.60
CA GLU A 1252 27.27 -24.96 -23.91
C GLU A 1252 26.46 -25.75 -22.87
N ALA A 1253 25.77 -26.79 -23.34
CA ALA A 1253 25.12 -27.74 -22.45
C ALA A 1253 26.18 -28.49 -21.62
N VAL A 1254 25.89 -28.71 -20.33
CA VAL A 1254 26.76 -29.53 -19.47
C VAL A 1254 26.79 -30.95 -20.06
N LYS A 1255 27.99 -31.46 -20.36
CA LYS A 1255 28.21 -32.77 -21.00
C LYS A 1255 27.80 -33.95 -20.12
#